data_AF-A0AAD5YST5-F1
#
_entry.id   AF-A0AAD5YST5-F1
#
_cell.length_a   1.000
_cell.length_b   1.000
_cell.length_c   1.000
_cell.angle_alpha   90.00
_cell.angle_beta   90.00
_cell.angle_gamma   90.00
#
_symmetry.space_group_name_H-M   'P 1'
#
loop_
_entity.id
_entity.type
_entity.pdbx_description
1 polymer ?
#
loop_
_entity_poly.entity_id
_entity_poly.type
_entity_poly.pdbx_seq_one_letter_code
_entity_poly.pdbx_strand_id
1 'polypeptide(L)'
;MSGIHPRWDALLEWLRQKGMNTDDILVEARTSEGTGYGLYALRQIPPSTPLFRVPAKAMMNIRTLVGLYPKARPKLTATQIMSLHLLLHRPCSPNDTSKDNVFGPYISVLPSNFEAHPLTWLIRPRDPRSEKDELDVGHDLLEHTPKGVLDALEDVATRFRQDWERICQYLRDNPVLLAEAKKRGRKLEPLASSAVEQEFLWGWLNVNTRCIYHRLCPTRPDPGNMTMCPILDFANHTDDLPHTSPEPTRAEIWNQAPSKAFGDDFVLLSPSNKTLQPGEEVFLKYGAHSNRKLFTEYGFINDLDLGSLESGNMECEADITWRMLRFFTKRGNIGTWMEELLKNTNYWGDWTIHSTPEPAPSFRLITALRLYHSVPPERILPPHEDHAIVRRWRDTIYGNCDIISPENESAWRETLDKVCIGIDTETGVYLDNLNKVGREWATDSWVHYMRRCLLMLWREQQHAACHNSSDCSSSNGRYHVRDGAGRRRHHKPEIPSTISFMGKFHHTNAIGQTLSCYLALFALAEIFELLMAFDALRLRNIIQLIGILAMMVFAALQVHQTRTALVQEDDIQSCLNNFSEALCGGSGSLWQRVQPFLVVAPCIIAASWLFMLFWIKQLYGEFGWAIFHVVGANPKMKTMYQYYQIMICLLKFDFFCFTGVTMQLLIIVLSKDKAEFGVTIAAIPVVLVLLSLCGVAVQREIKSATFVMYKLVRFYEPSSREQYLTTRATLTVFTIVAFVLLFATFAVGLRCFYDFDQGLQTSKTQSLSRPKMTAKASSNNMSEYQAGYQGAPLGPRISIE
;
A
#
# COMPACT_ATOMS: atom_id res chain seq x y z
N MET A 1 5.83 16.42 38.06
CA MET A 1 6.16 17.51 37.11
C MET A 1 7.21 16.95 36.17
N SER A 2 6.91 16.77 34.89
CA SER A 2 7.87 16.23 33.91
C SER A 2 8.99 17.25 33.68
N GLY A 3 10.25 16.83 33.82
CA GLY A 3 11.42 17.68 33.61
C GLY A 3 11.71 17.82 32.12
N ILE A 4 12.02 19.03 31.68
CA ILE A 4 12.53 19.28 30.32
C ILE A 4 13.89 18.59 30.17
N HIS A 5 14.17 18.03 28.99
CA HIS A 5 15.45 17.39 28.72
C HIS A 5 16.60 18.40 28.96
N PRO A 6 17.62 18.08 29.78
CA PRO A 6 18.60 19.06 30.28
C PRO A 6 19.46 19.69 29.18
N ARG A 7 19.51 19.09 27.99
CA ARG A 7 20.26 19.58 26.82
C ARG A 7 19.36 20.05 25.67
N TRP A 8 18.07 20.26 25.92
CA TRP A 8 17.11 20.70 24.91
C TRP A 8 17.48 22.06 24.32
N ASP A 9 17.77 23.06 25.16
CA ASP A 9 18.13 24.40 24.69
C ASP A 9 19.42 24.42 23.87
N ALA A 10 20.42 23.61 24.25
CA ALA A 10 21.66 23.47 23.51
C ALA A 10 21.45 22.84 22.12
N LEU A 11 20.51 21.89 22.00
CA LEU A 11 20.11 21.31 20.72
C LEU A 11 19.43 22.36 19.84
N LEU A 12 18.49 23.14 20.39
CA LEU A 12 17.78 24.18 19.64
C LEU A 12 18.73 25.29 19.17
N GLU A 13 19.67 25.72 20.00
CA GLU A 13 20.68 26.71 19.61
C GLU A 13 21.55 26.21 18.45
N TRP A 14 21.98 24.94 18.49
CA TRP A 14 22.71 24.34 17.39
C TRP A 14 21.87 24.21 16.11
N LEU A 15 20.59 23.84 16.22
CA LEU A 15 19.68 23.78 15.07
C LEU A 15 19.43 25.17 14.46
N ARG A 16 19.34 26.21 15.29
CA ARG A 16 19.26 27.62 14.85
C ARG A 16 20.49 28.00 14.02
N GLN A 17 21.69 27.64 14.47
CA GLN A 17 22.94 27.84 13.70
C GLN A 17 22.96 27.04 12.39
N LYS A 18 22.27 25.89 12.35
CA LYS A 18 22.04 25.11 11.12
C LYS A 18 20.86 25.63 10.28
N GLY A 19 20.26 26.76 10.63
CA GLY A 19 19.22 27.42 9.83
C GLY A 19 17.80 26.90 10.06
N MET A 20 17.54 26.24 11.19
CA MET A 20 16.18 25.97 11.66
C MET A 20 15.59 27.22 12.31
N ASN A 21 14.31 27.53 12.05
CA ASN A 21 13.56 28.48 12.88
C ASN A 21 13.12 27.75 14.16
N THR A 22 13.75 28.09 15.28
CA THR A 22 13.46 27.48 16.60
C THR A 22 12.54 28.32 17.48
N ASP A 23 12.27 29.58 17.10
CA ASP A 23 11.46 30.49 17.90
C ASP A 23 9.95 30.11 17.84
N ASP A 24 9.55 29.44 16.76
CA ASP A 24 8.17 28.95 16.53
C ASP A 24 7.98 27.45 16.85
N ILE A 25 8.93 26.81 17.54
CA ILE A 25 8.84 25.37 17.83
C ILE A 25 7.59 25.05 18.66
N LEU A 26 6.87 24.00 18.26
CA LEU A 26 5.57 23.64 18.86
C LEU A 26 5.65 22.53 19.91
N VAL A 27 6.82 21.91 20.05
CA VAL A 27 7.04 20.72 20.88
C VAL A 27 8.29 20.88 21.73
N GLU A 28 8.36 20.12 22.81
CA GLU A 28 9.50 20.12 23.73
C GLU A 28 9.77 18.70 24.25
N ALA A 29 11.04 18.32 24.36
CA ALA A 29 11.43 17.04 24.93
C ALA A 29 11.32 17.09 26.47
N ARG A 30 10.52 16.19 27.05
CA ARG A 30 10.32 16.08 28.50
C ARG A 30 10.39 14.62 28.94
N THR A 31 10.63 14.39 30.24
CA THR A 31 10.57 13.05 30.81
C THR A 31 9.18 12.44 30.57
N SER A 32 9.17 11.23 30.03
CA SER A 32 7.98 10.41 29.83
C SER A 32 8.08 9.16 30.73
N GLU A 33 6.95 8.78 31.33
CA GLU A 33 6.90 7.70 32.32
C GLU A 33 7.11 6.34 31.62
N GLY A 34 8.09 5.56 32.09
CA GLY A 34 8.39 4.23 31.55
C GLY A 34 9.15 4.20 30.20
N THR A 35 9.20 5.30 29.45
CA THR A 35 9.86 5.38 28.11
C THR A 35 11.07 6.32 28.08
N GLY A 36 11.36 7.00 29.19
CA GLY A 36 12.50 7.90 29.33
C GLY A 36 12.15 9.34 28.95
N TYR A 37 12.27 9.69 27.66
CA TYR A 37 11.91 11.02 27.16
C TYR A 37 10.88 10.91 26.02
N GLY A 38 9.99 11.89 25.95
CA GLY A 38 8.96 12.02 24.92
C GLY A 38 8.91 13.45 24.37
N LEU A 39 8.29 13.64 23.20
CA LEU A 39 7.95 14.98 22.69
C LEU A 39 6.57 15.39 23.18
N TYR A 40 6.46 16.58 23.77
CA TYR A 40 5.19 17.11 24.29
C TYR A 40 4.79 18.39 23.59
N ALA A 41 3.50 18.53 23.29
CA ALA A 41 2.95 19.75 22.70
C ALA A 41 2.99 20.93 23.70
N LEU A 42 3.54 22.07 23.27
CA LEU A 42 3.66 23.28 24.10
C LEU A 42 2.36 24.07 24.21
N ARG A 43 1.51 23.95 23.20
CA ARG A 43 0.23 24.64 23.08
C ARG A 43 -0.76 23.77 22.33
N GLN A 44 -1.97 24.27 22.14
CA GLN A 44 -2.94 23.62 21.26
C GLN A 44 -2.45 23.70 19.80
N ILE A 45 -2.42 22.56 19.10
CA ILE A 45 -1.90 22.45 17.74
C ILE A 45 -2.97 21.84 16.83
N PRO A 46 -3.44 22.55 15.79
CA PRO A 46 -4.43 22.03 14.85
C PRO A 46 -3.92 20.80 14.07
N PRO A 47 -4.82 19.99 13.47
CA PRO A 47 -4.43 18.86 12.64
C PRO A 47 -3.55 19.25 11.44
N SER A 48 -2.64 18.37 11.04
CA SER A 48 -1.73 18.58 9.88
C SER A 48 -0.89 19.86 9.93
N THR A 49 -0.57 20.35 11.13
CA THR A 49 0.28 21.52 11.35
C THR A 49 1.75 21.10 11.43
N PRO A 50 2.69 21.77 10.74
CA PRO A 50 4.12 21.52 10.91
C PRO A 50 4.58 21.76 12.36
N LEU A 51 5.02 20.70 13.03
CA LEU A 51 5.54 20.74 14.40
C LEU A 51 6.95 21.36 14.44
N PHE A 52 7.78 20.96 13.48
CA PHE A 52 9.14 21.47 13.28
C PHE A 52 9.63 21.13 11.86
N ARG A 53 10.66 21.85 11.41
CA ARG A 53 11.37 21.62 10.15
C ARG A 53 12.87 21.50 10.43
N VAL A 54 13.45 20.32 10.20
CA VAL A 54 14.89 20.08 10.36
C VAL A 54 15.60 20.27 9.01
N PRO A 55 16.56 21.21 8.90
CA PRO A 55 17.33 21.40 7.67
C PRO A 55 18.14 20.16 7.28
N ALA A 56 18.24 19.87 5.97
CA ALA A 56 18.95 18.69 5.47
C ALA A 56 20.40 18.53 5.98
N LYS A 57 21.11 19.65 6.15
CA LYS A 57 22.50 19.68 6.66
C LYS A 57 22.64 19.43 8.16
N ALA A 58 21.53 19.40 8.90
CA ALA A 58 21.49 19.08 10.33
C ALA A 58 21.16 17.60 10.60
N MET A 59 20.73 16.85 9.57
CA MET A 59 20.44 15.43 9.70
C MET A 59 21.72 14.60 9.53
N MET A 60 21.87 13.53 10.31
CA MET A 60 23.02 12.64 10.24
C MET A 60 22.71 11.48 9.31
N ASN A 61 23.43 11.38 8.18
CA ASN A 61 23.24 10.35 7.17
C ASN A 61 24.49 10.18 6.28
N ILE A 62 24.42 9.26 5.31
CA ILE A 62 25.54 8.99 4.42
C ILE A 62 26.01 10.24 3.64
N ARG A 63 25.11 11.16 3.25
CA ARG A 63 25.47 12.36 2.49
C ARG A 63 26.15 13.41 3.37
N THR A 64 25.74 13.55 4.63
CA THR A 64 26.35 14.52 5.55
C THR A 64 27.66 14.01 6.17
N LEU A 65 27.87 12.69 6.23
CA LEU A 65 29.08 12.09 6.81
C LEU A 65 30.16 11.72 5.80
N VAL A 66 29.83 11.34 4.55
CA VAL A 66 30.82 10.81 3.59
C VAL A 66 31.99 11.75 3.31
N GLY A 67 31.78 13.07 3.43
CA GLY A 67 32.83 14.08 3.26
C GLY A 67 33.78 14.24 4.45
N LEU A 68 33.44 13.70 5.62
CA LEU A 68 34.21 13.83 6.86
C LEU A 68 35.27 12.73 7.02
N TYR A 69 35.19 11.67 6.22
CA TYR A 69 35.98 10.46 6.38
C TYR A 69 36.76 10.11 5.10
N PRO A 70 37.94 9.48 5.23
CA PRO A 70 38.65 8.89 4.10
C PRO A 70 37.76 7.98 3.24
N LYS A 71 38.05 7.90 1.94
CA LYS A 71 37.26 7.04 1.04
C LYS A 71 37.54 5.57 1.32
N ALA A 72 36.48 4.78 1.55
CA ALA A 72 36.57 3.33 1.70
C ALA A 72 36.31 2.58 0.38
N ARG A 73 36.96 1.42 0.19
CA ARG A 73 36.65 0.45 -0.88
C ARG A 73 36.54 -0.96 -0.28
N PRO A 74 35.37 -1.63 -0.33
CA PRO A 74 34.07 -1.12 -0.74
C PRO A 74 33.60 0.04 0.15
N LYS A 75 32.65 0.85 -0.35
CA LYS A 75 32.07 1.97 0.41
C LYS A 75 31.43 1.45 1.70
N LEU A 76 31.51 2.24 2.77
CA LEU A 76 30.76 1.96 3.99
C LEU A 76 29.27 2.13 3.74
N THR A 77 28.45 1.29 4.37
CA THR A 77 26.99 1.45 4.39
C THR A 77 26.59 2.66 5.24
N ALA A 78 25.32 3.07 5.14
CA ALA A 78 24.79 4.16 5.97
C ALA A 78 24.87 3.82 7.47
N THR A 79 24.48 2.61 7.85
CA THR A 79 24.61 2.09 9.22
C THR A 79 26.05 2.17 9.70
N GLN A 80 27.00 1.65 8.93
CA GLN A 80 28.43 1.62 9.28
C GLN A 80 29.01 3.02 9.51
N ILE A 81 28.77 3.97 8.60
CA ILE A 81 29.37 5.31 8.72
C ILE A 81 28.76 6.12 9.86
N MET A 82 27.46 5.98 10.12
CA MET A 82 26.80 6.63 11.25
C MET A 82 27.26 6.03 12.59
N SER A 83 27.29 4.69 12.70
CA SER A 83 27.77 4.00 13.90
C SER A 83 29.25 4.28 14.18
N LEU A 84 30.08 4.37 13.13
CA LEU A 84 31.47 4.83 13.24
C LEU A 84 31.57 6.25 13.78
N HIS A 85 30.75 7.18 13.25
CA HIS A 85 30.75 8.56 13.71
C HIS A 85 30.38 8.63 15.19
N LEU A 86 29.32 7.93 15.60
CA LEU A 86 28.92 7.83 17.00
C LEU A 86 30.04 7.20 17.86
N LEU A 87 30.65 6.08 17.43
CA LEU A 87 31.77 5.46 18.14
C LEU A 87 32.91 6.45 18.38
N LEU A 88 33.31 7.27 17.39
CA LEU A 88 34.42 8.21 17.52
C LEU A 88 34.07 9.46 18.34
N HIS A 89 32.78 9.76 18.50
CA HIS A 89 32.30 11.01 19.10
C HIS A 89 31.36 10.85 20.32
N ARG A 90 31.16 9.63 20.84
CA ARG A 90 30.44 9.39 22.11
C ARG A 90 31.00 10.26 23.24
N PRO A 91 30.13 10.87 24.07
CA PRO A 91 30.54 11.52 25.32
C PRO A 91 31.28 10.56 26.28
N CYS A 92 32.23 11.05 27.06
CA CYS A 92 33.02 10.21 27.99
C CYS A 92 32.23 9.77 29.23
N SER A 93 31.14 10.47 29.54
CA SER A 93 30.22 10.21 30.66
C SER A 93 28.81 10.62 30.23
N PRO A 94 27.74 10.04 30.79
CA PRO A 94 26.37 10.48 30.54
C PRO A 94 26.16 11.99 30.73
N ASN A 95 26.87 12.59 31.69
CA ASN A 95 26.79 14.02 32.00
C ASN A 95 27.68 14.90 31.11
N ASP A 96 28.59 14.33 30.33
CA ASP A 96 29.44 15.05 29.38
C ASP A 96 28.73 15.30 28.04
N THR A 97 29.20 16.32 27.32
CA THR A 97 28.77 16.60 25.95
C THR A 97 29.76 16.04 24.93
N SER A 98 29.26 15.68 23.76
CA SER A 98 30.10 15.28 22.64
C SER A 98 30.91 16.48 22.15
N LYS A 99 32.20 16.24 21.94
CA LYS A 99 33.16 17.21 21.39
C LYS A 99 33.22 17.17 19.86
N ASP A 100 32.21 16.60 19.20
CA ASP A 100 32.12 16.65 17.76
C ASP A 100 31.78 18.07 17.27
N ASN A 101 32.46 18.50 16.21
CA ASN A 101 32.30 19.85 15.67
C ASN A 101 31.08 19.98 14.75
N VAL A 102 30.52 18.86 14.27
CA VAL A 102 29.47 18.87 13.24
C VAL A 102 28.09 18.65 13.85
N PHE A 103 27.97 17.64 14.72
CA PHE A 103 26.77 17.08 15.34
C PHE A 103 26.86 16.99 16.88
N GLY A 104 27.88 17.56 17.53
CA GLY A 104 28.12 17.41 18.98
C GLY A 104 26.88 17.61 19.87
N PRO A 105 26.12 18.72 19.74
CA PRO A 105 24.88 18.93 20.50
C PRO A 105 23.81 17.85 20.25
N TYR A 106 23.71 17.35 19.02
CA TYR A 106 22.80 16.26 18.68
C TYR A 106 23.24 14.92 19.29
N ILE A 107 24.51 14.55 19.16
CA ILE A 107 25.06 13.34 19.80
C ILE A 107 24.85 13.39 21.32
N SER A 108 24.92 14.60 21.91
CA SER A 108 24.76 14.80 23.35
C SER A 108 23.33 14.60 23.85
N VAL A 109 22.31 14.54 22.99
CA VAL A 109 20.92 14.27 23.42
C VAL A 109 20.49 12.81 23.21
N LEU A 110 21.32 12.00 22.56
CA LEU A 110 21.05 10.58 22.36
C LEU A 110 21.09 9.81 23.70
N PRO A 111 20.37 8.68 23.84
CA PRO A 111 20.47 7.81 25.01
C PRO A 111 21.92 7.44 25.33
N SER A 112 22.26 7.42 26.61
CA SER A 112 23.64 7.14 27.07
C SER A 112 23.99 5.66 27.15
N ASN A 113 23.00 4.78 27.35
CA ASN A 113 23.17 3.33 27.47
C ASN A 113 21.97 2.58 26.85
N PHE A 114 22.14 1.28 26.66
CA PHE A 114 21.12 0.34 26.17
C PHE A 114 21.15 -0.96 26.98
N GLU A 115 21.33 -0.85 28.29
CA GLU A 115 21.48 -2.03 29.18
C GLU A 115 20.25 -2.94 29.15
N ALA A 116 19.06 -2.38 28.93
CA ALA A 116 17.81 -3.13 28.78
C ALA A 116 17.60 -3.76 27.39
N HIS A 117 18.39 -3.38 26.38
CA HIS A 117 18.19 -3.90 25.03
C HIS A 117 18.70 -5.34 24.92
N PRO A 118 17.93 -6.30 24.38
CA PRO A 118 18.31 -7.72 24.41
C PRO A 118 19.59 -8.04 23.63
N LEU A 119 19.91 -7.26 22.58
CA LEU A 119 21.18 -7.37 21.86
C LEU A 119 22.39 -7.15 22.79
N THR A 120 22.26 -6.27 23.79
CA THR A 120 23.33 -6.00 24.77
C THR A 120 23.68 -7.26 25.55
N TRP A 121 22.67 -8.01 26.00
CA TRP A 121 22.87 -9.27 26.73
C TRP A 121 23.44 -10.38 25.85
N LEU A 122 23.13 -10.37 24.56
CA LEU A 122 23.61 -11.38 23.62
C LEU A 122 25.07 -11.13 23.18
N ILE A 123 25.47 -9.87 23.05
CA ILE A 123 26.82 -9.50 22.61
C ILE A 123 27.80 -9.43 23.79
N ARG A 124 27.36 -8.94 24.95
CA ARG A 124 28.24 -8.80 26.11
C ARG A 124 28.44 -10.17 26.77
N PRO A 125 29.68 -10.66 26.92
CA PRO A 125 29.93 -11.98 27.50
C PRO A 125 29.64 -11.98 29.01
N ARG A 126 29.21 -13.14 29.51
CA ARG A 126 29.05 -13.38 30.95
C ARG A 126 30.43 -13.34 31.60
N ASP A 127 30.63 -12.47 32.59
CA ASP A 127 31.87 -12.42 33.37
C ASP A 127 31.71 -13.32 34.62
N PRO A 128 32.39 -14.48 34.69
CA PRO A 128 32.25 -15.40 35.82
C PRO A 128 32.77 -14.84 37.15
N ARG A 129 33.46 -13.69 37.13
CA ARG A 129 34.09 -13.07 38.29
C ARG A 129 33.31 -11.87 38.83
N SER A 130 32.28 -11.42 38.11
CA SER A 130 31.38 -10.38 38.60
C SER A 130 30.44 -10.96 39.66
N GLU A 131 30.14 -10.20 40.71
CA GLU A 131 28.94 -10.49 41.52
C GLU A 131 27.70 -10.47 40.58
N LYS A 132 26.60 -11.13 40.98
CA LYS A 132 25.33 -11.12 40.23
C LYS A 132 24.89 -9.68 39.96
N ASP A 133 25.30 -9.17 38.81
CA ASP A 133 25.06 -7.81 38.37
C ASP A 133 23.84 -7.81 37.43
N GLU A 134 23.35 -6.62 37.05
CA GLU A 134 22.24 -6.43 36.11
C GLU A 134 22.39 -7.23 34.80
N LEU A 135 23.62 -7.54 34.39
CA LEU A 135 23.88 -8.33 33.21
C LEU A 135 23.61 -9.84 33.34
N ASP A 136 23.82 -10.42 34.53
CA ASP A 136 23.58 -11.85 34.72
C ASP A 136 22.09 -12.18 34.56
N VAL A 137 21.21 -11.29 35.02
CA VAL A 137 19.77 -11.46 34.84
C VAL A 137 19.36 -11.25 33.37
N GLY A 138 20.07 -10.40 32.61
CA GLY A 138 19.89 -10.31 31.16
C GLY A 138 20.15 -11.63 30.43
N HIS A 139 21.22 -12.34 30.81
CA HIS A 139 21.49 -13.68 30.29
C HIS A 139 20.41 -14.70 30.69
N ASP A 140 19.98 -14.68 31.94
CA ASP A 140 18.90 -15.56 32.42
C ASP A 140 17.57 -15.27 31.66
N LEU A 141 17.29 -14.01 31.32
CA LEU A 141 16.14 -13.63 30.47
C LEU A 141 16.27 -14.16 29.03
N LEU A 142 17.48 -14.15 28.44
CA LEU A 142 17.71 -14.73 27.12
C LEU A 142 17.41 -16.24 27.08
N GLU A 143 17.77 -16.97 28.14
CA GLU A 143 17.50 -18.42 28.25
C GLU A 143 15.99 -18.75 28.25
N HIS A 144 15.15 -17.77 28.62
CA HIS A 144 13.68 -17.93 28.67
C HIS A 144 12.95 -17.23 27.51
N THR A 145 13.69 -16.68 26.54
CA THR A 145 13.12 -15.99 25.38
C THR A 145 12.56 -17.01 24.37
N PRO A 146 11.38 -16.79 23.77
CA PRO A 146 10.84 -17.70 22.76
C PRO A 146 11.84 -17.93 21.61
N LYS A 147 11.99 -19.18 21.15
CA LYS A 147 13.03 -19.55 20.17
C LYS A 147 13.01 -18.70 18.89
N GLY A 148 11.81 -18.40 18.35
CA GLY A 148 11.67 -17.57 17.16
C GLY A 148 12.06 -16.10 17.37
N VAL A 149 11.97 -15.60 18.61
CA VAL A 149 12.45 -14.25 18.99
C VAL A 149 13.98 -14.28 19.15
N LEU A 150 14.53 -15.32 19.76
CA LEU A 150 15.98 -15.51 19.89
C LEU A 150 16.68 -15.64 18.54
N ASP A 151 16.08 -16.36 17.58
CA ASP A 151 16.59 -16.46 16.21
C ASP A 151 16.62 -15.10 15.51
N ALA A 152 15.54 -14.32 15.61
CA ALA A 152 15.50 -12.96 15.08
C ALA A 152 16.53 -12.05 15.76
N LEU A 153 16.79 -12.23 17.06
CA LEU A 153 17.83 -11.49 17.77
C LEU A 153 19.25 -11.86 17.30
N GLU A 154 19.50 -13.13 16.99
CA GLU A 154 20.77 -13.58 16.40
C GLU A 154 20.99 -13.03 14.99
N ASP A 155 19.93 -12.81 14.21
CA ASP A 155 20.02 -12.12 12.92
C ASP A 155 20.45 -10.65 13.10
N VAL A 156 19.91 -9.96 14.11
CA VAL A 156 20.36 -8.60 14.50
C VAL A 156 21.83 -8.64 14.94
N ALA A 157 22.21 -9.61 15.77
CA ALA A 157 23.59 -9.78 16.23
C ALA A 157 24.57 -10.09 15.09
N THR A 158 24.15 -10.85 14.09
CA THR A 158 24.94 -11.13 12.90
C THR A 158 25.22 -9.86 12.09
N ARG A 159 24.21 -9.00 11.88
CA ARG A 159 24.41 -7.70 11.24
C ARG A 159 25.37 -6.80 12.03
N PHE A 160 25.18 -6.73 13.35
CA PHE A 160 26.07 -5.99 14.24
C PHE A 160 27.54 -6.48 14.12
N ARG A 161 27.78 -7.80 14.21
CA ARG A 161 29.12 -8.40 14.14
C ARG A 161 29.79 -8.11 12.79
N GLN A 162 29.05 -8.21 11.68
CA GLN A 162 29.54 -7.88 10.34
C GLN A 162 29.93 -6.39 10.22
N ASP A 163 29.11 -5.49 10.73
CA ASP A 163 29.40 -4.06 10.75
C ASP A 163 30.61 -3.74 11.63
N TRP A 164 30.72 -4.38 12.80
CA TRP A 164 31.85 -4.21 13.71
C TRP A 164 33.16 -4.66 13.07
N GLU A 165 33.18 -5.84 12.44
CA GLU A 165 34.35 -6.34 11.71
C GLU A 165 34.77 -5.36 10.59
N ARG A 166 33.79 -4.88 9.81
CA ARG A 166 34.03 -3.94 8.72
C ARG A 166 34.60 -2.61 9.22
N ILE A 167 34.10 -2.10 10.34
CA ILE A 167 34.56 -0.85 10.96
C ILE A 167 35.94 -1.02 11.60
N CYS A 168 36.20 -2.13 12.27
CA CYS A 168 37.53 -2.47 12.76
C CYS A 168 38.57 -2.46 11.64
N GLN A 169 38.25 -3.08 10.50
CA GLN A 169 39.14 -3.06 9.34
C GLN A 169 39.37 -1.63 8.84
N TYR A 170 38.30 -0.86 8.69
CA TYR A 170 38.39 0.53 8.24
C TYR A 170 39.23 1.42 9.17
N LEU A 171 39.11 1.25 10.50
CA LEU A 171 39.90 2.00 11.49
C LEU A 171 41.38 1.59 11.49
N ARG A 172 41.69 0.31 11.23
CA ARG A 172 43.09 -0.16 11.04
C ARG A 172 43.73 0.46 9.81
N ASP A 173 42.97 0.60 8.72
CA ASP A 173 43.44 1.24 7.49
C ASP A 173 43.58 2.76 7.63
N ASN A 174 42.92 3.36 8.63
CA ASN A 174 42.89 4.81 8.87
C ASN A 174 43.22 5.18 10.33
N PRO A 175 44.44 4.86 10.82
CA PRO A 175 44.80 5.02 12.25
C PRO A 175 44.75 6.48 12.74
N VAL A 176 44.83 7.44 11.83
CA VAL A 176 44.68 8.88 12.13
C VAL A 176 43.35 9.18 12.82
N LEU A 177 42.27 8.49 12.47
CA LEU A 177 40.94 8.72 13.06
C LEU A 177 40.93 8.42 14.57
N LEU A 178 41.57 7.32 14.98
CA LEU A 178 41.71 6.97 16.40
C LEU A 178 42.63 7.96 17.13
N ALA A 179 43.70 8.41 16.48
CA ALA A 179 44.59 9.43 17.04
C ALA A 179 43.86 10.76 17.27
N GLU A 180 43.00 11.17 16.34
CA GLU A 180 42.15 12.36 16.50
C GLU A 180 41.11 12.20 17.61
N ALA A 181 40.44 11.05 17.70
CA ALA A 181 39.50 10.76 18.79
C ALA A 181 40.20 10.87 20.16
N LYS A 182 41.42 10.32 20.28
CA LYS A 182 42.25 10.44 21.49
C LYS A 182 42.62 11.90 21.79
N LYS A 183 43.00 12.70 20.78
CA LYS A 183 43.25 14.15 20.95
C LYS A 183 42.03 14.91 21.46
N ARG A 184 40.82 14.49 21.10
CA ARG A 184 39.56 15.03 21.62
C ARG A 184 39.25 14.56 23.05
N GLY A 185 40.04 13.64 23.61
CA GLY A 185 39.92 13.15 24.98
C GLY A 185 39.18 11.81 25.12
N ARG A 186 38.91 11.10 24.02
CA ARG A 186 38.36 9.73 24.08
C ARG A 186 39.42 8.76 24.58
N LYS A 187 39.02 7.89 25.50
CA LYS A 187 39.85 6.80 26.04
C LYS A 187 39.42 5.46 25.42
N LEU A 188 39.64 5.31 24.12
CA LEU A 188 39.31 4.08 23.41
C LEU A 188 40.38 3.01 23.69
N GLU A 189 39.94 1.87 24.21
CA GLU A 189 40.72 0.65 24.34
C GLU A 189 41.13 0.08 22.96
N PRO A 190 42.09 -0.86 22.87
CA PRO A 190 42.45 -1.50 21.62
C PRO A 190 41.24 -2.10 20.90
N LEU A 191 41.23 -2.06 19.56
CA LEU A 191 40.12 -2.55 18.72
C LEU A 191 39.75 -4.03 18.94
N ALA A 192 40.66 -4.82 19.51
CA ALA A 192 40.41 -6.23 19.86
C ALA A 192 39.74 -6.42 21.23
N SER A 193 39.54 -5.35 22.01
CA SER A 193 38.95 -5.45 23.34
C SER A 193 37.42 -5.47 23.27
N SER A 194 36.79 -6.19 24.19
CA SER A 194 35.33 -6.17 24.33
C SER A 194 34.82 -4.77 24.73
N ALA A 195 35.61 -3.98 25.48
CA ALA A 195 35.21 -2.64 25.90
C ALA A 195 34.90 -1.71 24.72
N VAL A 196 35.73 -1.68 23.69
CA VAL A 196 35.48 -0.83 22.51
C VAL A 196 34.39 -1.41 21.59
N GLU A 197 34.18 -2.72 21.60
CA GLU A 197 33.02 -3.34 20.95
C GLU A 197 31.71 -2.88 21.59
N GLN A 198 31.65 -2.77 22.93
CA GLN A 198 30.49 -2.22 23.64
C GLN A 198 30.28 -0.72 23.36
N GLU A 199 31.36 0.03 23.18
CA GLU A 199 31.30 1.43 22.71
C GLU A 199 30.72 1.54 21.30
N PHE A 200 31.07 0.60 20.41
CA PHE A 200 30.50 0.54 19.07
C PHE A 200 29.04 0.09 19.10
N LEU A 201 28.69 -0.87 19.97
CA LEU A 201 27.31 -1.33 20.18
C LEU A 201 26.38 -0.17 20.57
N TRP A 202 26.83 0.74 21.42
CA TRP A 202 26.07 1.97 21.74
C TRP A 202 25.77 2.83 20.49
N GLY A 203 26.78 3.04 19.64
CA GLY A 203 26.59 3.81 18.40
C GLY A 203 25.67 3.07 17.43
N TRP A 204 25.85 1.76 17.31
CA TRP A 204 25.06 0.90 16.44
C TRP A 204 23.60 0.83 16.87
N LEU A 205 23.32 0.67 18.17
CA LEU A 205 21.95 0.66 18.69
C LEU A 205 21.27 2.02 18.56
N ASN A 206 21.99 3.14 18.74
CA ASN A 206 21.43 4.46 18.43
C ASN A 206 20.98 4.56 16.96
N VAL A 207 21.79 4.05 16.04
CA VAL A 207 21.46 4.01 14.61
C VAL A 207 20.27 3.09 14.34
N ASN A 208 20.30 1.85 14.84
CA ASN A 208 19.27 0.84 14.61
C ASN A 208 17.89 1.25 15.15
N THR A 209 17.85 1.94 16.28
CA THR A 209 16.60 2.26 16.98
C THR A 209 15.98 3.61 16.60
N ARG A 210 16.71 4.47 15.87
CA ARG A 210 16.31 5.89 15.67
C ARG A 210 16.33 6.35 14.22
N CYS A 211 16.96 5.60 13.32
CA CYS A 211 17.04 6.02 11.93
C CYS A 211 15.71 5.87 11.21
N ILE A 212 15.27 6.95 10.58
CA ILE A 212 14.12 6.93 9.68
C ILE A 212 14.54 6.69 8.24
N TYR A 213 13.61 6.13 7.47
CA TYR A 213 13.68 6.23 6.02
C TYR A 213 13.60 7.71 5.62
N HIS A 214 14.62 8.17 4.89
CA HIS A 214 14.62 9.47 4.22
C HIS A 214 15.21 9.31 2.83
N ARG A 215 14.54 9.84 1.84
CA ARG A 215 14.90 9.63 0.44
C ARG A 215 16.23 10.34 0.10
N LEU A 216 17.34 9.60 0.02
CA LEU A 216 18.67 10.12 -0.28
C LEU A 216 19.27 9.57 -1.58
N CYS A 217 18.92 8.35 -1.97
CA CYS A 217 19.49 7.62 -3.10
C CYS A 217 18.53 7.59 -4.31
N PRO A 218 18.99 7.15 -5.50
CA PRO A 218 18.15 7.07 -6.70
C PRO A 218 17.04 6.02 -6.67
N THR A 219 17.17 4.92 -5.91
CA THR A 219 16.18 3.82 -5.86
C THR A 219 15.63 3.66 -4.45
N ARG A 220 14.30 3.53 -4.31
CA ARG A 220 13.63 3.50 -2.98
C ARG A 220 14.16 2.42 -2.04
N PRO A 221 14.46 1.19 -2.50
CA PRO A 221 14.99 0.15 -1.62
C PRO A 221 16.50 0.30 -1.33
N ASP A 222 17.15 1.39 -1.77
CA ASP A 222 18.57 1.59 -1.47
C ASP A 222 18.78 1.75 0.04
N PRO A 223 19.62 0.92 0.69
CA PRO A 223 19.86 0.96 2.13
C PRO A 223 20.58 2.23 2.59
N GLY A 224 21.00 3.09 1.65
CA GLY A 224 21.47 4.43 1.93
C GLY A 224 20.37 5.45 2.22
N ASN A 225 19.08 5.11 2.06
CA ASN A 225 17.94 5.96 2.40
C ASN A 225 17.64 6.01 3.91
N MET A 226 18.69 5.98 4.74
CA MET A 226 18.62 5.94 6.20
C MET A 226 19.11 7.28 6.77
N THR A 227 18.45 7.82 7.80
CA THR A 227 18.83 9.10 8.41
C THR A 227 18.46 9.16 9.89
N MET A 228 19.36 9.64 10.75
CA MET A 228 19.01 10.07 12.10
C MET A 228 18.58 11.56 12.09
N CYS A 229 17.44 11.86 12.70
CA CYS A 229 16.79 13.17 12.60
C CYS A 229 16.65 13.83 13.99
N PRO A 230 17.42 14.91 14.27
CA PRO A 230 17.29 15.65 15.52
C PRO A 230 15.85 16.07 15.83
N ILE A 231 15.51 16.16 17.11
CA ILE A 231 14.14 16.37 17.64
C ILE A 231 13.24 15.14 17.45
N LEU A 232 13.15 14.58 16.26
CA LEU A 232 12.27 13.45 15.96
C LEU A 232 12.57 12.23 16.83
N ASP A 233 13.83 11.98 17.15
CA ASP A 233 14.30 10.85 17.97
C ASP A 233 13.71 10.79 19.39
N PHE A 234 13.05 11.86 19.85
CA PHE A 234 12.34 11.89 21.13
C PHE A 234 10.88 11.45 21.03
N ALA A 235 10.33 11.30 19.84
CA ALA A 235 8.92 10.93 19.68
C ALA A 235 8.76 9.42 19.82
N ASN A 236 8.00 8.99 20.82
CA ASN A 236 7.80 7.57 21.13
C ASN A 236 6.85 6.88 20.14
N HIS A 237 6.88 5.55 20.17
CA HIS A 237 6.01 4.70 19.35
C HIS A 237 4.57 4.67 19.87
N THR A 238 3.60 4.63 18.96
CA THR A 238 2.25 4.14 19.22
C THR A 238 1.73 3.36 18.01
N ASP A 239 0.98 2.29 18.27
CA ASP A 239 0.25 1.57 17.23
C ASP A 239 -1.14 2.14 16.96
N ASP A 240 -1.67 2.90 17.93
CA ASP A 240 -2.99 3.50 17.88
C ASP A 240 -3.01 4.83 17.12
N LEU A 241 -4.16 5.14 16.54
CA LEU A 241 -4.42 6.51 16.09
C LEU A 241 -4.78 7.38 17.29
N PRO A 242 -4.32 8.64 17.34
CA PRO A 242 -3.69 9.38 16.24
C PRO A 242 -2.18 9.57 16.43
N HIS A 243 -1.43 9.31 15.36
CA HIS A 243 0.02 9.51 15.32
C HIS A 243 0.40 10.61 14.31
N THR A 244 1.60 11.16 14.46
CA THR A 244 2.16 12.14 13.52
C THR A 244 2.62 11.49 12.22
N SER A 245 2.89 12.31 11.21
CA SER A 245 3.36 11.84 9.90
C SER A 245 4.32 12.85 9.26
N PRO A 246 5.30 12.40 8.47
CA PRO A 246 6.23 13.29 7.80
C PRO A 246 5.51 13.99 6.63
N GLU A 247 5.91 15.23 6.34
CA GLU A 247 5.53 15.87 5.08
C GLU A 247 6.26 15.18 3.90
N PRO A 248 5.55 14.77 2.83
CA PRO A 248 6.20 14.19 1.66
C PRO A 248 7.30 15.10 1.10
N THR A 249 8.50 14.56 0.94
CA THR A 249 9.63 15.30 0.35
C THR A 249 9.47 15.45 -1.16
N ARG A 250 10.23 16.36 -1.79
CA ARG A 250 10.24 16.46 -3.26
C ARG A 250 10.72 15.16 -3.89
N ALA A 251 11.75 14.57 -3.30
CA ALA A 251 12.31 13.31 -3.76
C ALA A 251 11.28 12.16 -3.74
N GLU A 252 10.40 12.12 -2.73
CA GLU A 252 9.28 11.17 -2.67
C GLU A 252 8.18 11.46 -3.69
N ILE A 253 7.74 12.72 -3.78
CA ILE A 253 6.67 13.16 -4.69
C ILE A 253 7.03 12.87 -6.15
N TRP A 254 8.26 13.21 -6.53
CA TRP A 254 8.74 13.10 -7.91
C TRP A 254 9.40 11.75 -8.22
N ASN A 255 9.55 10.89 -7.20
CA ASN A 255 10.28 9.63 -7.28
C ASN A 255 11.68 9.79 -7.91
N GLN A 256 12.41 10.82 -7.49
CA GLN A 256 13.74 11.17 -7.97
C GLN A 256 14.68 11.34 -6.78
N ALA A 257 15.98 11.07 -6.97
CA ALA A 257 16.95 11.41 -5.93
C ALA A 257 16.92 12.92 -5.64
N PRO A 258 17.20 13.35 -4.41
CA PRO A 258 17.35 14.77 -4.11
C PRO A 258 18.44 15.42 -4.96
N SER A 259 18.16 16.61 -5.50
CA SER A 259 19.15 17.40 -6.25
C SER A 259 20.11 18.17 -5.35
N LYS A 260 19.69 18.47 -4.12
CA LYS A 260 20.51 19.17 -3.12
C LYS A 260 21.60 18.25 -2.58
N ALA A 261 22.78 18.82 -2.28
CA ALA A 261 23.94 18.06 -1.80
C ALA A 261 23.63 17.14 -0.61
N PHE A 262 22.87 17.64 0.38
CA PHE A 262 22.54 16.93 1.62
C PHE A 262 21.12 16.33 1.66
N GLY A 263 20.37 16.39 0.56
CA GLY A 263 18.98 15.93 0.54
C GLY A 263 17.95 17.04 0.75
N ASP A 264 16.69 16.63 0.91
CA ASP A 264 15.57 17.51 1.25
C ASP A 264 15.49 17.72 2.77
N ASP A 265 14.90 18.85 3.19
CA ASP A 265 14.62 19.12 4.60
C ASP A 265 13.52 18.17 5.10
N PHE A 266 13.52 17.88 6.39
CA PHE A 266 12.51 17.03 7.02
C PHE A 266 11.48 17.89 7.77
N VAL A 267 10.20 17.56 7.64
CA VAL A 267 9.11 18.25 8.34
C VAL A 267 8.20 17.19 8.96
N LEU A 268 7.92 17.33 10.25
CA LEU A 268 6.93 16.50 10.93
C LEU A 268 5.61 17.27 11.06
N LEU A 269 4.50 16.64 10.70
CA LEU A 269 3.16 17.20 10.82
C LEU A 269 2.45 16.59 12.04
N SER A 270 1.67 17.42 12.74
CA SER A 270 0.71 16.94 13.75
C SER A 270 -0.29 15.96 13.12
N PRO A 271 -0.97 15.12 13.92
CA PRO A 271 -1.90 14.13 13.38
C PRO A 271 -2.98 14.78 12.51
N SER A 272 -3.37 14.11 11.42
CA SER A 272 -4.30 14.67 10.43
C SER A 272 -5.77 14.70 10.88
N ASN A 273 -6.09 13.95 11.93
CA ASN A 273 -7.45 13.73 12.42
C ASN A 273 -7.66 14.19 13.88
N LYS A 274 -6.65 14.78 14.54
CA LYS A 274 -6.74 15.25 15.92
C LYS A 274 -5.98 16.56 16.15
N THR A 275 -6.61 17.46 16.89
CA THR A 275 -5.97 18.63 17.51
C THR A 275 -5.24 18.19 18.78
N LEU A 276 -3.92 18.41 18.85
CA LEU A 276 -3.13 18.13 20.05
C LEU A 276 -3.39 19.19 21.12
N GLN A 277 -3.50 18.77 22.37
CA GLN A 277 -3.66 19.67 23.51
C GLN A 277 -2.31 20.01 24.16
N PRO A 278 -2.20 21.16 24.87
CA PRO A 278 -0.99 21.47 25.63
C PRO A 278 -0.66 20.37 26.64
N GLY A 279 0.60 19.94 26.69
CA GLY A 279 1.07 18.87 27.58
C GLY A 279 0.75 17.45 27.10
N GLU A 280 0.15 17.29 25.92
CA GLU A 280 -0.07 15.98 25.31
C GLU A 280 1.21 15.46 24.63
N GLU A 281 1.52 14.17 24.79
CA GLU A 281 2.66 13.53 24.12
C GLU A 281 2.39 13.31 22.63
N VAL A 282 3.42 13.50 21.84
CA VAL A 282 3.42 13.38 20.39
C VAL A 282 4.06 12.04 20.02
N PHE A 283 3.25 11.17 19.42
CA PHE A 283 3.68 9.83 19.02
C PHE A 283 3.93 9.69 17.51
N LEU A 284 4.79 8.74 17.17
CA LEU A 284 5.04 8.23 15.82
C LEU A 284 4.56 6.78 15.73
N LYS A 285 4.16 6.34 14.54
CA LYS A 285 4.10 4.92 14.24
C LYS A 285 5.39 4.51 13.55
N TYR A 286 6.23 3.74 14.23
CA TYR A 286 7.57 3.35 13.71
C TYR A 286 7.48 2.43 12.50
N GLY A 287 6.38 1.68 12.40
CA GLY A 287 6.07 0.74 11.34
C GLY A 287 4.90 -0.14 11.78
N ALA A 288 4.37 -0.95 10.86
CA ALA A 288 3.51 -2.08 11.24
C ALA A 288 4.43 -3.24 11.62
N HIS A 289 4.99 -3.20 12.83
CA HIS A 289 5.96 -4.17 13.33
C HIS A 289 5.30 -5.08 14.36
N SER A 290 5.54 -6.38 14.27
CA SER A 290 5.14 -7.30 15.33
C SER A 290 5.96 -7.05 16.60
N ASN A 291 5.43 -7.43 17.76
CA ASN A 291 6.15 -7.32 19.04
C ASN A 291 7.48 -8.06 19.01
N ARG A 292 7.58 -9.16 18.25
CA ARG A 292 8.88 -9.82 17.99
C ARG A 292 9.89 -8.84 17.42
N LYS A 293 9.54 -8.12 16.34
CA LYS A 293 10.45 -7.17 15.69
C LYS A 293 10.73 -5.96 16.59
N LEU A 294 9.71 -5.42 17.26
CA LEU A 294 9.91 -4.32 18.22
C LEU A 294 10.89 -4.72 19.33
N PHE A 295 10.75 -5.93 19.87
CA PHE A 295 11.61 -6.41 20.95
C PHE A 295 13.05 -6.57 20.50
N THR A 296 13.29 -7.21 19.34
CA THR A 296 14.64 -7.52 18.88
C THR A 296 15.39 -6.31 18.31
N GLU A 297 14.68 -5.39 17.65
CA GLU A 297 15.29 -4.23 16.98
C GLU A 297 15.32 -2.97 17.85
N TYR A 298 14.32 -2.79 18.72
CA TYR A 298 14.11 -1.56 19.50
C TYR A 298 14.20 -1.75 21.01
N GLY A 299 14.08 -2.99 21.52
CA GLY A 299 14.14 -3.29 22.96
C GLY A 299 12.86 -2.97 23.72
N PHE A 300 11.70 -2.93 23.06
CA PHE A 300 10.38 -2.78 23.70
C PHE A 300 9.31 -3.57 22.95
N ILE A 301 8.11 -3.70 23.50
CA ILE A 301 6.93 -4.23 22.80
C ILE A 301 5.79 -3.22 22.90
N ASN A 302 4.77 -3.36 22.05
CA ASN A 302 3.51 -2.67 22.30
C ASN A 302 2.89 -3.18 23.59
N ASP A 303 2.42 -2.25 24.42
CA ASP A 303 1.76 -2.60 25.68
C ASP A 303 0.40 -3.24 25.38
N LEU A 304 0.37 -4.56 25.49
CA LEU A 304 -0.83 -5.36 25.40
C LEU A 304 -1.42 -5.40 26.82
N ASP A 305 -2.51 -4.68 27.04
CA ASP A 305 -3.29 -4.89 28.25
C ASP A 305 -3.77 -6.36 28.29
N LEU A 306 -3.55 -7.02 29.43
CA LEU A 306 -3.98 -8.41 29.63
C LEU A 306 -5.50 -8.55 29.47
N GLY A 307 -6.26 -7.51 29.82
CA GLY A 307 -7.72 -7.47 29.57
C GLY A 307 -8.07 -7.38 28.09
N SER A 308 -7.20 -6.79 27.26
CA SER A 308 -7.40 -6.70 25.81
C SER A 308 -7.17 -8.05 25.11
N LEU A 309 -6.21 -8.85 25.59
CA LEU A 309 -6.03 -10.26 25.17
C LEU A 309 -7.25 -11.13 25.47
N GLU A 310 -7.86 -10.94 26.63
CA GLU A 310 -9.07 -11.68 27.04
C GLU A 310 -10.32 -11.25 26.26
N SER A 311 -10.34 -10.02 25.75
CA SER A 311 -11.47 -9.48 24.97
C SER A 311 -11.46 -9.87 23.47
N GLY A 312 -10.39 -10.51 22.98
CA GLY A 312 -10.26 -10.96 21.58
C GLY A 312 -10.13 -9.85 20.54
N ASN A 313 -9.93 -8.60 20.96
CA ASN A 313 -9.84 -7.42 20.08
C ASN A 313 -8.43 -7.17 19.51
N MET A 314 -7.53 -8.15 19.56
CA MET A 314 -6.11 -7.93 19.31
C MET A 314 -5.54 -8.88 18.25
N GLU A 315 -4.76 -8.32 17.34
CA GLU A 315 -4.00 -9.04 16.33
C GLU A 315 -2.72 -9.59 16.98
N CYS A 316 -2.68 -10.90 17.22
CA CYS A 316 -1.53 -11.61 17.78
C CYS A 316 -0.85 -12.40 16.68
N GLU A 317 0.48 -12.38 16.62
CA GLU A 317 1.29 -13.13 15.67
C GLU A 317 2.20 -14.13 16.39
N ALA A 318 2.32 -15.33 15.85
CA ALA A 318 3.40 -16.26 16.21
C ALA A 318 4.21 -16.65 14.97
N ASP A 319 5.51 -16.42 15.01
CA ASP A 319 6.44 -16.97 14.03
C ASP A 319 6.78 -18.43 14.38
N ILE A 320 6.46 -19.33 13.47
CA ILE A 320 6.73 -20.76 13.62
C ILE A 320 7.83 -21.24 12.66
N THR A 321 8.64 -20.31 12.16
CA THR A 321 9.63 -20.59 11.11
C THR A 321 10.60 -21.66 11.55
N TRP A 322 11.12 -21.56 12.77
CA TRP A 322 12.04 -22.54 13.35
C TRP A 322 11.42 -23.96 13.44
N ARG A 323 10.10 -24.08 13.66
CA ARG A 323 9.40 -25.38 13.70
C ARG A 323 9.32 -25.99 12.31
N MET A 324 9.03 -25.16 11.30
CA MET A 324 9.05 -25.57 9.90
C MET A 324 10.45 -26.00 9.44
N LEU A 325 11.51 -25.27 9.82
CA LEU A 325 12.88 -25.68 9.54
C LEU A 325 13.17 -27.08 10.09
N ARG A 326 12.74 -27.40 11.31
CA ARG A 326 12.89 -28.76 11.88
C ARG A 326 12.17 -29.84 11.06
N PHE A 327 11.02 -29.53 10.46
CA PHE A 327 10.35 -30.47 9.57
C PHE A 327 11.17 -30.72 8.30
N PHE A 328 11.70 -29.67 7.67
CA PHE A 328 12.55 -29.83 6.49
C PHE A 328 13.86 -30.56 6.81
N THR A 329 14.57 -30.19 7.87
CA THR A 329 15.82 -30.87 8.27
C THR A 329 15.62 -32.37 8.47
N LYS A 330 14.49 -32.79 9.07
CA LYS A 330 14.17 -34.22 9.27
C LYS A 330 13.97 -35.00 7.95
N ARG A 331 13.67 -34.31 6.84
CA ARG A 331 13.49 -34.92 5.51
C ARG A 331 14.80 -35.07 4.72
N GLY A 332 15.95 -34.67 5.29
CA GLY A 332 17.26 -34.80 4.64
C GLY A 332 17.29 -34.14 3.26
N ASN A 333 17.74 -34.89 2.23
CA ASN A 333 17.85 -34.40 0.85
C ASN A 333 16.53 -33.86 0.28
N ILE A 334 15.39 -34.44 0.67
CA ILE A 334 14.07 -33.94 0.25
C ILE A 334 13.80 -32.58 0.90
N GLY A 335 14.19 -32.39 2.15
CA GLY A 335 14.04 -31.13 2.86
C GLY A 335 14.84 -30.00 2.21
N THR A 336 16.11 -30.26 1.87
CA THR A 336 16.95 -29.31 1.14
C THR A 336 16.36 -28.96 -0.22
N TRP A 337 15.81 -29.93 -0.95
CA TRP A 337 15.12 -29.67 -2.20
C TRP A 337 13.85 -28.82 -2.01
N MET A 338 13.05 -29.08 -0.97
CA MET A 338 11.87 -28.26 -0.65
C MET A 338 12.28 -26.81 -0.33
N GLU A 339 13.38 -26.64 0.40
CA GLU A 339 13.95 -25.33 0.70
C GLU A 339 14.34 -24.57 -0.57
N GLU A 340 15.11 -25.18 -1.46
CA GLU A 340 15.50 -24.57 -2.73
C GLU A 340 14.28 -24.21 -3.59
N LEU A 341 13.29 -25.10 -3.67
CA LEU A 341 12.07 -24.86 -4.44
C LEU A 341 11.26 -23.68 -3.86
N LEU A 342 11.11 -23.60 -2.53
CA LEU A 342 10.42 -22.50 -1.86
C LEU A 342 11.19 -21.18 -1.99
N LYS A 343 12.53 -21.20 -1.96
CA LYS A 343 13.38 -20.03 -2.21
C LYS A 343 13.20 -19.52 -3.64
N ASN A 344 13.30 -20.41 -4.62
CA ASN A 344 13.14 -20.07 -6.05
C ASN A 344 11.75 -19.55 -6.40
N THR A 345 10.74 -19.90 -5.60
CA THR A 345 9.35 -19.45 -5.78
C THR A 345 8.96 -18.30 -4.85
N ASN A 346 9.88 -17.77 -4.03
CA ASN A 346 9.64 -16.68 -3.06
C ASN A 346 8.60 -16.99 -1.96
N TYR A 347 8.54 -18.25 -1.52
CA TYR A 347 7.68 -18.73 -0.42
C TYR A 347 8.45 -19.31 0.79
N TRP A 348 9.79 -19.20 0.80
CA TRP A 348 10.64 -19.63 1.91
C TRP A 348 10.64 -18.63 3.08
N GLY A 349 10.53 -19.12 4.31
CA GLY A 349 10.53 -18.27 5.52
C GLY A 349 9.24 -17.45 5.71
N ASP A 350 9.24 -16.63 6.76
CA ASP A 350 8.09 -15.82 7.22
C ASP A 350 6.82 -16.67 7.38
N TRP A 351 6.97 -17.84 8.03
CA TRP A 351 5.87 -18.74 8.29
C TRP A 351 5.22 -18.39 9.63
N THR A 352 4.17 -17.59 9.56
CA THR A 352 3.46 -17.07 10.73
C THR A 352 2.05 -17.64 10.85
N ILE A 353 1.54 -17.63 12.07
CA ILE A 353 0.12 -17.79 12.42
C ILE A 353 -0.37 -16.54 13.14
N HIS A 354 -1.64 -16.21 12.97
CA HIS A 354 -2.28 -14.99 13.44
C HIS A 354 -3.57 -15.32 14.20
N SER A 355 -3.98 -14.49 15.15
CA SER A 355 -5.33 -14.60 15.76
C SER A 355 -6.42 -14.09 14.81
N THR A 356 -6.12 -13.04 14.05
CA THR A 356 -6.99 -12.41 13.04
C THR A 356 -6.12 -11.71 11.97
N PRO A 357 -6.65 -11.38 10.78
CA PRO A 357 -7.91 -11.86 10.18
C PRO A 357 -7.78 -13.29 9.63
N GLU A 358 -8.90 -13.97 9.41
CA GLU A 358 -8.90 -15.28 8.74
C GLU A 358 -8.51 -15.15 7.24
N PRO A 359 -7.76 -16.12 6.66
CA PRO A 359 -7.25 -17.33 7.29
C PRO A 359 -6.10 -17.03 8.27
N ALA A 360 -6.22 -17.63 9.44
CA ALA A 360 -5.32 -17.45 10.58
C ALA A 360 -3.86 -17.90 10.31
N PRO A 361 -3.55 -18.93 9.49
CA PRO A 361 -2.17 -19.18 9.05
C PRO A 361 -1.80 -18.37 7.80
N SER A 362 -0.58 -17.86 7.77
CA SER A 362 -0.06 -17.14 6.60
C SER A 362 -0.08 -17.99 5.33
N PHE A 363 -0.30 -17.35 4.18
CA PHE A 363 -0.32 -18.04 2.89
C PHE A 363 1.01 -18.76 2.58
N ARG A 364 2.14 -18.20 3.03
CA ARG A 364 3.47 -18.83 2.92
C ARG A 364 3.52 -20.14 3.69
N LEU A 365 2.97 -20.17 4.91
CA LEU A 365 2.91 -21.36 5.73
C LEU A 365 2.03 -22.44 5.10
N ILE A 366 0.83 -22.08 4.63
CA ILE A 366 -0.06 -23.01 3.92
C ILE A 366 0.67 -23.60 2.71
N THR A 367 1.34 -22.77 1.92
CA THR A 367 2.09 -23.19 0.73
C THR A 367 3.22 -24.16 1.07
N ALA A 368 3.97 -23.88 2.14
CA ALA A 368 5.06 -24.73 2.60
C ALA A 368 4.58 -26.07 3.15
N LEU A 369 3.51 -26.08 3.97
CA LEU A 369 2.95 -27.33 4.49
C LEU A 369 2.28 -28.17 3.39
N ARG A 370 1.59 -27.53 2.43
CA ARG A 370 1.05 -28.21 1.24
C ARG A 370 2.17 -28.93 0.48
N LEU A 371 3.32 -28.28 0.25
CA LEU A 371 4.48 -28.91 -0.38
C LEU A 371 4.99 -30.08 0.45
N TYR A 372 5.16 -29.87 1.75
CA TYR A 372 5.66 -30.87 2.70
C TYR A 372 4.82 -32.17 2.66
N HIS A 373 3.49 -32.04 2.64
CA HIS A 373 2.55 -33.15 2.57
C HIS A 373 2.26 -33.66 1.16
N SER A 374 2.79 -33.00 0.12
CA SER A 374 2.67 -33.49 -1.25
C SER A 374 3.71 -34.55 -1.60
N VAL A 375 4.76 -34.70 -0.79
CA VAL A 375 5.83 -35.68 -0.99
C VAL A 375 5.74 -36.79 0.06
N PRO A 376 5.53 -38.07 -0.35
CA PRO A 376 5.46 -39.20 0.57
C PRO A 376 6.71 -39.32 1.45
N PRO A 377 6.57 -39.70 2.74
CA PRO A 377 7.70 -39.77 3.68
C PRO A 377 8.74 -40.82 3.30
N GLU A 378 8.37 -41.86 2.55
CA GLU A 378 9.27 -42.93 2.10
C GLU A 378 10.19 -42.50 0.95
N ARG A 379 9.90 -41.36 0.32
CA ARG A 379 10.66 -40.89 -0.84
C ARG A 379 12.00 -40.30 -0.40
N ILE A 380 13.08 -40.81 -0.98
CA ILE A 380 14.46 -40.41 -0.66
C ILE A 380 15.03 -39.42 -1.70
N LEU A 381 14.57 -39.49 -2.96
CA LEU A 381 15.07 -38.68 -4.07
C LEU A 381 14.10 -37.56 -4.47
N PRO A 382 14.60 -36.34 -4.75
CA PRO A 382 13.77 -35.22 -5.20
C PRO A 382 12.88 -35.56 -6.41
N PRO A 383 11.63 -35.08 -6.46
CA PRO A 383 10.85 -35.09 -7.68
C PRO A 383 11.51 -34.26 -8.78
N HIS A 384 11.47 -34.73 -10.03
CA HIS A 384 11.77 -33.87 -11.19
C HIS A 384 10.80 -32.69 -11.25
N GLU A 385 11.22 -31.57 -11.85
CA GLU A 385 10.35 -30.38 -11.96
C GLU A 385 9.04 -30.65 -12.69
N ASP A 386 9.08 -31.51 -13.71
CA ASP A 386 7.88 -31.94 -14.46
C ASP A 386 7.05 -32.99 -13.70
N HIS A 387 7.41 -33.35 -12.48
CA HIS A 387 6.65 -34.34 -11.72
C HIS A 387 5.24 -33.80 -11.39
N ALA A 388 4.23 -34.66 -11.48
CA ALA A 388 2.82 -34.28 -11.26
C ALA A 388 2.59 -33.61 -9.88
N ILE A 389 3.33 -34.06 -8.86
CA ILE A 389 3.36 -33.46 -7.51
C ILE A 389 3.71 -31.97 -7.56
N VAL A 390 4.82 -31.62 -8.21
CA VAL A 390 5.32 -30.23 -8.28
C VAL A 390 4.36 -29.36 -9.10
N ARG A 391 3.83 -29.90 -10.22
CA ARG A 391 2.84 -29.21 -11.05
C ARG A 391 1.56 -28.88 -10.26
N ARG A 392 0.95 -29.86 -9.58
CA ARG A 392 -0.27 -29.62 -8.78
C ARG A 392 -0.04 -28.63 -7.64
N TRP A 393 1.12 -28.71 -6.97
CA TRP A 393 1.46 -27.73 -5.94
C TRP A 393 1.60 -26.31 -6.53
N ARG A 394 2.32 -26.15 -7.65
CA ARG A 394 2.43 -24.87 -8.38
C ARG A 394 1.07 -24.35 -8.85
N ASP A 395 0.17 -25.22 -9.28
CA ASP A 395 -1.20 -24.83 -9.66
C ASP A 395 -1.97 -24.16 -8.52
N THR A 396 -1.71 -24.54 -7.25
CA THR A 396 -2.30 -23.85 -6.10
C THR A 396 -1.72 -22.47 -5.84
N ILE A 397 -0.46 -22.26 -6.20
CA ILE A 397 0.22 -20.97 -6.09
C ILE A 397 -0.27 -20.01 -7.19
N TYR A 398 -0.41 -20.52 -8.41
CA TYR A 398 -0.87 -19.74 -9.55
C TYR A 398 -2.38 -19.47 -9.55
N GLY A 399 -3.13 -20.08 -8.63
CA GLY A 399 -4.58 -19.97 -8.54
C GLY A 399 -5.33 -20.76 -9.62
N ASN A 400 -4.67 -21.75 -10.23
CA ASN A 400 -5.30 -22.68 -11.17
C ASN A 400 -6.18 -23.71 -10.43
N CYS A 401 -5.85 -24.01 -9.18
CA CYS A 401 -6.63 -24.87 -8.28
C CYS A 401 -6.64 -24.30 -6.86
N ASP A 402 -7.74 -24.46 -6.12
CA ASP A 402 -7.84 -23.97 -4.74
C ASP A 402 -7.07 -24.84 -3.73
N ILE A 403 -7.02 -26.15 -3.99
CA ILE A 403 -6.40 -27.17 -3.14
C ILE A 403 -5.65 -28.21 -4.00
N ILE A 404 -4.69 -28.94 -3.40
CA ILE A 404 -3.98 -30.05 -4.06
C ILE A 404 -4.84 -31.31 -4.08
N SER A 405 -5.32 -31.71 -2.90
CA SER A 405 -6.32 -32.78 -2.70
C SER A 405 -6.91 -32.66 -1.29
N PRO A 406 -8.10 -33.24 -1.02
CA PRO A 406 -8.69 -33.28 0.32
C PRO A 406 -7.77 -33.92 1.38
N GLU A 407 -7.02 -34.96 1.01
CA GLU A 407 -6.10 -35.67 1.89
C GLU A 407 -4.90 -34.79 2.26
N ASN A 408 -4.35 -34.06 1.27
CA ASN A 408 -3.28 -33.09 1.52
C ASN A 408 -3.76 -31.96 2.45
N GLU A 409 -4.98 -31.46 2.22
CA GLU A 409 -5.62 -30.44 3.06
C GLU A 409 -5.79 -30.90 4.51
N SER A 410 -6.26 -32.13 4.71
CA SER A 410 -6.38 -32.72 6.03
C SER A 410 -5.01 -32.89 6.70
N ALA A 411 -4.01 -33.38 5.97
CA ALA A 411 -2.69 -33.69 6.51
C ALA A 411 -1.91 -32.44 6.96
N TRP A 412 -1.97 -31.35 6.19
CA TRP A 412 -1.29 -30.12 6.59
C TRP A 412 -1.98 -29.45 7.78
N ARG A 413 -3.32 -29.50 7.86
CA ARG A 413 -4.08 -28.98 9.00
C ARG A 413 -3.79 -29.76 10.28
N GLU A 414 -3.69 -31.09 10.21
CA GLU A 414 -3.30 -31.92 11.35
C GLU A 414 -1.88 -31.59 11.84
N THR A 415 -0.96 -31.31 10.93
CA THR A 415 0.40 -30.89 11.29
C THR A 415 0.42 -29.51 11.93
N LEU A 416 -0.40 -28.58 11.41
CA LEU A 416 -0.56 -27.25 12.01
C LEU A 416 -1.12 -27.36 13.43
N ASP A 417 -2.15 -28.18 13.64
CA ASP A 417 -2.75 -28.39 14.97
C ASP A 417 -1.73 -28.95 15.97
N LYS A 418 -0.92 -29.95 15.56
CA LYS A 418 0.20 -30.46 16.37
C LYS A 418 1.23 -29.38 16.70
N VAL A 419 1.50 -28.47 15.76
CA VAL A 419 2.40 -27.33 16.01
C VAL A 419 1.80 -26.41 17.07
N CYS A 420 0.51 -26.07 16.95
CA CYS A 420 -0.20 -25.21 17.90
C CYS A 420 -0.27 -25.80 19.31
N ILE A 421 -0.63 -27.08 19.45
CA ILE A 421 -0.60 -27.79 20.75
C ILE A 421 0.81 -27.76 21.36
N GLY A 422 1.83 -27.94 20.53
CA GLY A 422 3.22 -27.87 20.96
C GLY A 422 3.69 -26.47 21.36
N ILE A 423 3.03 -25.39 20.92
CA ILE A 423 3.30 -24.01 21.37
C ILE A 423 2.64 -23.78 22.74
N ASP A 424 1.40 -24.23 22.90
CA ASP A 424 0.65 -24.09 24.16
C ASP A 424 1.36 -24.81 25.32
N THR A 425 1.78 -26.06 25.09
CA THR A 425 2.52 -26.85 26.08
C THR A 425 3.86 -26.21 26.48
N GLU A 426 4.60 -25.70 25.48
CA GLU A 426 5.88 -25.03 25.70
C GLU A 426 5.69 -23.75 26.52
N THR A 427 4.69 -22.94 26.16
CA THR A 427 4.38 -21.68 26.83
C THR A 427 4.13 -21.87 28.33
N GLY A 428 3.35 -22.88 28.72
CA GLY A 428 3.08 -23.17 30.13
C GLY A 428 4.36 -23.39 30.96
N VAL A 429 5.31 -24.17 30.45
CA VAL A 429 6.57 -24.47 31.13
C VAL A 429 7.45 -23.22 31.27
N TYR A 430 7.56 -22.41 30.21
CA TYR A 430 8.41 -21.22 30.25
C TYR A 430 7.83 -20.10 31.11
N LEU A 431 6.51 -19.89 31.09
CA LEU A 431 5.87 -18.87 31.94
C LEU A 431 6.11 -19.15 33.43
N ASP A 432 6.02 -20.41 33.86
CA ASP A 432 6.27 -20.81 35.25
C ASP A 432 7.70 -20.51 35.72
N ASN A 433 8.68 -20.66 34.83
CA ASN A 433 10.09 -20.39 35.12
C ASN A 433 10.43 -18.91 35.01
N LEU A 434 9.94 -18.23 33.98
CA LEU A 434 10.16 -16.79 33.74
C LEU A 434 9.59 -15.92 34.86
N ASN A 435 8.45 -16.32 35.45
CA ASN A 435 7.89 -15.65 36.63
C ASN A 435 8.84 -15.67 37.85
N LYS A 436 9.88 -16.51 37.84
CA LYS A 436 10.88 -16.61 38.91
C LYS A 436 12.10 -15.72 38.70
N VAL A 437 12.41 -15.37 37.45
CA VAL A 437 13.59 -14.58 37.07
C VAL A 437 13.43 -13.13 37.53
N GLY A 438 14.47 -12.58 38.16
CA GLY A 438 14.53 -11.17 38.54
C GLY A 438 13.39 -10.70 39.47
N ARG A 439 12.92 -11.55 40.39
CA ARG A 439 11.86 -11.18 41.37
C ARG A 439 12.36 -10.31 42.51
N GLU A 440 13.65 -10.38 42.78
CA GLU A 440 14.37 -9.60 43.78
C GLU A 440 14.60 -8.15 43.35
N TRP A 441 14.43 -7.84 42.06
CA TRP A 441 14.60 -6.51 41.50
C TRP A 441 13.37 -5.63 41.73
N ALA A 442 13.60 -4.32 41.85
CA ALA A 442 12.54 -3.34 42.04
C ALA A 442 11.55 -3.32 40.85
N THR A 443 10.29 -2.98 41.10
CA THR A 443 9.22 -3.03 40.09
C THR A 443 9.39 -2.01 38.97
N ASP A 444 10.14 -0.94 39.22
CA ASP A 444 10.52 0.12 38.27
C ASP A 444 11.84 -0.18 37.54
N SER A 445 12.51 -1.30 37.86
CA SER A 445 13.73 -1.71 37.16
C SER A 445 13.44 -2.13 35.72
N TRP A 446 14.44 -1.96 34.85
CA TRP A 446 14.36 -2.47 33.47
C TRP A 446 14.19 -3.99 33.44
N VAL A 447 14.74 -4.71 34.43
CA VAL A 447 14.63 -6.17 34.56
C VAL A 447 13.16 -6.58 34.66
N HIS A 448 12.39 -5.89 35.51
CA HIS A 448 10.96 -6.14 35.66
C HIS A 448 10.20 -5.86 34.35
N TYR A 449 10.51 -4.73 33.69
CA TYR A 449 9.91 -4.36 32.41
C TYR A 449 10.19 -5.40 31.31
N MET A 450 11.44 -5.83 31.18
CA MET A 450 11.84 -6.81 30.17
C MET A 450 11.27 -8.20 30.43
N ARG A 451 11.16 -8.61 31.71
CA ARG A 451 10.41 -9.82 32.08
C ARG A 451 8.96 -9.73 31.63
N ARG A 452 8.30 -8.57 31.83
CA ARG A 452 6.92 -8.35 31.33
C ARG A 452 6.86 -8.50 29.82
N CYS A 453 7.82 -7.92 29.08
CA CYS A 453 7.88 -8.06 27.64
C CYS A 453 7.96 -9.53 27.19
N LEU A 454 8.83 -10.33 27.82
CA LEU A 454 8.95 -11.76 27.52
C LEU A 454 7.68 -12.55 27.85
N LEU A 455 7.03 -12.26 29.00
CA LEU A 455 5.75 -12.89 29.36
C LEU A 455 4.69 -12.60 28.28
N MET A 456 4.63 -11.37 27.77
CA MET A 456 3.70 -10.97 26.72
C MET A 456 4.00 -11.65 25.38
N LEU A 457 5.26 -11.76 24.98
CA LEU A 457 5.65 -12.46 23.75
C LEU A 457 5.23 -13.94 23.78
N TRP A 458 5.37 -14.61 24.93
CA TRP A 458 4.87 -15.97 25.12
C TRP A 458 3.34 -16.05 25.04
N ARG A 459 2.62 -15.13 25.71
CA ARG A 459 1.15 -15.09 25.68
C ARG A 459 0.59 -14.81 24.30
N GLU A 460 1.23 -13.93 23.53
CA GLU A 460 0.85 -13.64 22.15
C GLU A 460 0.95 -14.89 21.27
N GLN A 461 2.05 -15.65 21.39
CA GLN A 461 2.23 -16.90 20.66
C GLN A 461 1.17 -17.95 21.02
N GLN A 462 0.90 -18.10 22.33
CA GLN A 462 -0.14 -19.00 22.81
C GLN A 462 -1.52 -18.62 22.27
N HIS A 463 -1.85 -17.33 22.28
CA HIS A 463 -3.14 -16.83 21.81
C HIS A 463 -3.31 -17.07 20.30
N ALA A 464 -2.29 -16.79 19.50
CA ALA A 464 -2.30 -17.08 18.06
C ALA A 464 -2.38 -18.60 17.79
N ALA A 465 -1.67 -19.43 18.56
CA ALA A 465 -1.75 -20.89 18.45
C ALA A 465 -3.14 -21.43 18.78
N CYS A 466 -3.78 -20.93 19.84
CA CYS A 466 -5.12 -21.35 20.23
C CYS A 466 -6.19 -21.04 19.18
N HIS A 467 -6.09 -19.90 18.49
CA HIS A 467 -7.00 -19.57 17.37
C HIS A 467 -6.84 -20.47 16.15
N ASN A 468 -5.69 -21.14 16.01
CA ASN A 468 -5.35 -22.01 14.88
C ASN A 468 -5.50 -23.50 15.20
N SER A 469 -5.90 -23.88 16.42
CA SER A 469 -6.06 -25.27 16.87
C SER A 469 -7.53 -25.65 17.06
N SER A 470 -7.87 -26.92 16.83
CA SER A 470 -9.22 -27.45 17.07
C SER A 470 -9.53 -27.73 18.54
N ASP A 471 -8.52 -27.88 19.39
CA ASP A 471 -8.62 -28.43 20.75
C ASP A 471 -8.35 -27.40 21.87
N CYS A 472 -8.28 -26.11 21.57
CA CYS A 472 -7.94 -25.12 22.60
C CYS A 472 -9.00 -25.09 23.73
N SER A 473 -8.54 -25.44 24.94
CA SER A 473 -9.34 -25.57 26.16
C SER A 473 -9.55 -24.25 26.91
N SER A 474 -9.20 -23.09 26.31
CA SER A 474 -9.54 -21.78 26.86
C SER A 474 -10.90 -21.30 26.33
N SER A 475 -11.95 -21.75 26.99
CA SER A 475 -13.30 -21.25 26.80
C SER A 475 -13.41 -19.80 27.29
N ASN A 476 -13.64 -18.86 26.37
CA ASN A 476 -14.76 -17.91 26.47
C ASN A 476 -14.89 -17.05 25.20
N GLY A 477 -16.05 -17.09 24.55
CA GLY A 477 -16.51 -16.00 23.68
C GLY A 477 -16.67 -16.27 22.19
N ARG A 478 -17.32 -17.36 21.76
CA ARG A 478 -18.05 -17.31 20.46
C ARG A 478 -19.26 -16.38 20.60
N TYR A 479 -19.07 -15.08 20.42
CA TYR A 479 -20.17 -14.13 20.35
C TYR A 479 -20.71 -14.04 18.91
N HIS A 480 -21.81 -14.73 18.66
CA HIS A 480 -22.72 -14.40 17.56
C HIS A 480 -23.44 -13.09 17.90
N VAL A 481 -23.13 -11.99 17.21
CA VAL A 481 -23.91 -10.74 17.29
C VAL A 481 -25.12 -10.86 16.37
N ARG A 482 -26.32 -10.82 16.97
CA ARG A 482 -27.62 -10.66 16.31
C ARG A 482 -27.92 -9.17 16.11
N ASP A 483 -28.17 -8.75 14.87
CA ASP A 483 -28.65 -7.41 14.55
C ASP A 483 -30.15 -7.24 14.89
N GLY A 484 -30.45 -6.24 15.72
CA GLY A 484 -31.81 -5.77 16.03
C GLY A 484 -32.14 -4.50 15.25
N ALA A 485 -33.11 -4.57 14.34
CA ALA A 485 -33.58 -3.45 13.53
C ALA A 485 -34.64 -2.59 14.26
N GLY A 486 -34.37 -1.30 14.43
CA GLY A 486 -35.35 -0.29 14.87
C GLY A 486 -35.73 0.67 13.72
N ARG A 487 -36.97 0.56 13.21
CA ARG A 487 -37.57 1.50 12.25
C ARG A 487 -38.17 2.71 12.97
N ARG A 488 -37.94 3.93 12.45
CA ARG A 488 -38.90 5.05 12.56
C ARG A 488 -39.05 5.75 11.20
N ARG A 489 -40.31 5.93 10.80
CA ARG A 489 -40.78 6.68 9.62
C ARG A 489 -41.07 8.13 10.04
N HIS A 490 -40.77 9.10 9.18
CA HIS A 490 -41.49 10.37 9.12
C HIS A 490 -41.71 10.80 7.67
N HIS A 491 -42.72 11.64 7.47
CA HIS A 491 -43.52 11.80 6.27
C HIS A 491 -43.60 13.29 5.87
N LYS A 492 -43.62 13.56 4.55
CA LYS A 492 -44.12 14.76 3.81
C LYS A 492 -43.34 16.10 3.92
N PRO A 493 -43.57 17.09 3.02
CA PRO A 493 -44.11 17.09 1.64
C PRO A 493 -43.31 17.96 0.62
N GLU A 494 -43.80 17.96 -0.62
CA GLU A 494 -43.39 18.75 -1.80
C GLU A 494 -43.63 20.28 -1.66
N ILE A 495 -42.87 21.08 -2.43
CA ILE A 495 -43.25 22.43 -2.90
C ILE A 495 -42.82 22.60 -4.38
N PRO A 496 -43.61 23.29 -5.23
CA PRO A 496 -43.49 23.28 -6.69
C PRO A 496 -42.63 24.41 -7.29
N SER A 497 -42.43 24.24 -8.60
CA SER A 497 -41.69 25.03 -9.58
C SER A 497 -42.25 26.44 -9.89
N THR A 498 -41.38 27.31 -10.42
CA THR A 498 -41.69 28.41 -11.37
C THR A 498 -40.37 28.85 -12.03
N ILE A 499 -40.12 28.53 -13.30
CA ILE A 499 -40.43 29.25 -14.57
C ILE A 499 -39.36 30.28 -15.03
N SER A 500 -38.83 29.98 -16.23
CA SER A 500 -38.40 30.85 -17.35
C SER A 500 -37.13 31.71 -17.24
N PHE A 501 -36.19 31.51 -18.17
CA PHE A 501 -35.92 32.51 -19.23
C PHE A 501 -35.10 31.97 -20.42
N MET A 502 -35.47 32.43 -21.63
CA MET A 502 -34.73 32.50 -22.90
C MET A 502 -34.24 31.20 -23.58
N GLY A 503 -34.36 31.01 -24.89
CA GLY A 503 -34.72 31.91 -25.98
C GLY A 503 -34.63 31.18 -27.33
N LYS A 504 -35.43 31.68 -28.28
CA LYS A 504 -35.69 31.21 -29.65
C LYS A 504 -34.43 30.90 -30.47
N PHE A 505 -34.48 29.86 -31.30
CA PHE A 505 -33.87 29.92 -32.64
C PHE A 505 -34.76 29.22 -33.69
N HIS A 506 -34.88 29.89 -34.83
CA HIS A 506 -35.82 29.65 -35.92
C HIS A 506 -35.47 28.42 -36.79
N HIS A 507 -36.53 27.87 -37.40
CA HIS A 507 -36.53 26.97 -38.54
C HIS A 507 -35.59 27.41 -39.68
N THR A 508 -34.66 26.54 -40.08
CA THR A 508 -34.19 26.39 -41.48
C THR A 508 -33.52 25.02 -41.69
N ASN A 509 -33.99 24.29 -42.71
CA ASN A 509 -33.42 23.13 -43.39
C ASN A 509 -33.14 21.84 -42.57
N ALA A 510 -34.12 20.92 -42.57
CA ALA A 510 -34.05 19.61 -41.92
C ALA A 510 -32.81 18.77 -42.30
N ILE A 511 -32.33 18.85 -43.55
CA ILE A 511 -31.16 18.09 -44.04
C ILE A 511 -29.84 18.60 -43.43
N GLY A 512 -29.69 19.92 -43.29
CA GLY A 512 -28.51 20.52 -42.65
C GLY A 512 -28.47 20.28 -41.14
N GLN A 513 -29.65 20.20 -40.49
CA GLN A 513 -29.79 19.89 -39.06
C GLN A 513 -29.39 18.45 -38.75
N THR A 514 -29.79 17.48 -39.59
CA THR A 514 -29.39 16.08 -39.44
C THR A 514 -27.87 15.89 -39.64
N LEU A 515 -27.27 16.56 -40.64
CA LEU A 515 -25.83 16.55 -40.83
C LEU A 515 -25.07 17.13 -39.62
N SER A 516 -25.51 18.30 -39.13
CA SER A 516 -24.92 18.94 -37.95
C SER A 516 -25.05 18.06 -36.71
N CYS A 517 -26.12 17.28 -36.59
CA CYS A 517 -26.31 16.33 -35.49
C CYS A 517 -25.32 15.17 -35.54
N TYR A 518 -25.14 14.53 -36.71
CA TYR A 518 -24.19 13.42 -36.83
C TYR A 518 -22.74 13.89 -36.60
N LEU A 519 -22.37 15.06 -37.13
CA LEU A 519 -21.06 15.66 -36.87
C LEU A 519 -20.88 16.09 -35.40
N ALA A 520 -21.93 16.58 -34.73
CA ALA A 520 -21.88 16.89 -33.30
C ALA A 520 -21.74 15.64 -32.42
N LEU A 521 -22.42 14.55 -32.78
CA LEU A 521 -22.29 13.25 -32.10
C LEU A 521 -20.90 12.65 -32.29
N PHE A 522 -20.30 12.83 -33.47
CA PHE A 522 -18.91 12.45 -33.72
C PHE A 522 -17.95 13.21 -32.81
N ALA A 523 -18.07 14.55 -32.79
CA ALA A 523 -17.24 15.38 -31.93
C ALA A 523 -17.41 15.02 -30.44
N LEU A 524 -18.64 14.71 -30.02
CA LEU A 524 -18.91 14.23 -28.67
C LEU A 524 -18.27 12.86 -28.40
N ALA A 525 -18.27 11.96 -29.37
CA ALA A 525 -17.60 10.66 -29.30
C ALA A 525 -16.08 10.80 -29.14
N GLU A 526 -15.45 11.69 -29.91
CA GLU A 526 -14.01 11.98 -29.83
C GLU A 526 -13.62 12.59 -28.47
N ILE A 527 -14.44 13.51 -27.95
CA ILE A 527 -14.23 14.07 -26.60
C ILE A 527 -14.40 12.97 -25.55
N PHE A 528 -15.42 12.13 -25.69
CA PHE A 528 -15.66 11.02 -24.76
C PHE A 528 -14.51 10.00 -24.80
N GLU A 529 -13.99 9.67 -25.98
CA GLU A 529 -12.81 8.81 -26.16
C GLU A 529 -11.58 9.38 -25.45
N LEU A 530 -11.31 10.68 -25.59
CA LEU A 530 -10.19 11.32 -24.90
C LEU A 530 -10.36 11.31 -23.38
N LEU A 531 -11.57 11.59 -22.89
CA LEU A 531 -11.89 11.53 -21.46
C LEU A 531 -11.76 10.11 -20.91
N MET A 532 -12.21 9.10 -21.67
CA MET A 532 -12.08 7.69 -21.31
C MET A 532 -10.63 7.22 -21.34
N ALA A 533 -9.82 7.64 -22.31
CA ALA A 533 -8.40 7.33 -22.36
C ALA A 533 -7.65 7.93 -21.16
N PHE A 534 -7.95 9.18 -20.82
CA PHE A 534 -7.39 9.83 -19.62
C PHE A 534 -7.82 9.12 -18.33
N ASP A 535 -9.11 8.79 -18.22
CA ASP A 535 -9.66 8.08 -17.06
C ASP A 535 -9.09 6.66 -16.92
N ALA A 536 -8.88 5.96 -18.03
CA ALA A 536 -8.26 4.64 -18.07
C ALA A 536 -6.81 4.66 -17.58
N LEU A 537 -6.03 5.66 -18.00
CA LEU A 537 -4.66 5.87 -17.51
C LEU A 537 -4.66 6.28 -16.03
N ARG A 538 -5.60 7.15 -15.62
CA ARG A 538 -5.72 7.62 -14.24
C ARG A 538 -6.09 6.50 -13.27
N LEU A 539 -7.08 5.67 -13.63
CA LEU A 539 -7.59 4.57 -12.81
C LEU A 539 -6.86 3.25 -13.05
N ARG A 540 -5.80 3.26 -13.89
CA ARG A 540 -5.01 2.08 -14.27
C ARG A 540 -5.91 0.94 -14.78
N ASN A 541 -6.92 1.28 -15.57
CA ASN A 541 -7.95 0.38 -16.04
C ASN A 541 -7.71 0.01 -17.50
N ILE A 542 -7.13 -1.17 -17.71
CA ILE A 542 -6.80 -1.68 -19.05
C ILE A 542 -8.07 -2.04 -19.83
N ILE A 543 -9.13 -2.44 -19.13
CA ILE A 543 -10.39 -2.87 -19.73
C ILE A 543 -11.09 -1.69 -20.41
N GLN A 544 -10.97 -0.49 -19.85
CA GLN A 544 -11.43 0.74 -20.50
C GLN A 544 -10.69 1.02 -21.81
N LEU A 545 -9.36 0.78 -21.86
CA LEU A 545 -8.60 0.94 -23.10
C LEU A 545 -9.12 -0.01 -24.18
N ILE A 546 -9.36 -1.28 -23.85
CA ILE A 546 -9.94 -2.24 -24.80
C ILE A 546 -11.35 -1.80 -25.24
N GLY A 547 -12.16 -1.26 -24.32
CA GLY A 547 -13.50 -0.77 -24.61
C GLY A 547 -13.52 0.37 -25.66
N ILE A 548 -12.47 1.20 -25.72
CA ILE A 548 -12.37 2.29 -26.71
C ILE A 548 -12.27 1.73 -28.15
N LEU A 549 -11.78 0.49 -28.35
CA LEU A 549 -11.79 -0.16 -29.68
C LEU A 549 -13.20 -0.26 -30.27
N ALA A 550 -14.23 -0.39 -29.42
CA ALA A 550 -15.62 -0.43 -29.87
C ALA A 550 -16.08 0.89 -30.51
N MET A 551 -15.45 2.03 -30.17
CA MET A 551 -15.76 3.34 -30.75
C MET A 551 -15.33 3.47 -32.21
N MET A 552 -14.32 2.72 -32.65
CA MET A 552 -13.95 2.66 -34.08
C MET A 552 -15.08 2.12 -34.96
N VAL A 553 -15.88 1.19 -34.44
CA VAL A 553 -17.04 0.66 -35.17
C VAL A 553 -18.07 1.78 -35.40
N PHE A 554 -18.28 2.63 -34.40
CA PHE A 554 -19.17 3.79 -34.53
C PHE A 554 -18.65 4.85 -35.49
N ALA A 555 -17.34 5.14 -35.46
CA ALA A 555 -16.71 6.06 -36.41
C ALA A 555 -16.82 5.54 -37.86
N ALA A 556 -16.64 4.23 -38.09
CA ALA A 556 -16.80 3.62 -39.40
C ALA A 556 -18.27 3.63 -39.88
N LEU A 557 -19.21 3.32 -38.99
CA LEU A 557 -20.65 3.36 -39.30
C LEU A 557 -21.08 4.76 -39.72
N GLN A 558 -20.56 5.81 -39.08
CA GLN A 558 -20.93 7.20 -39.35
C GLN A 558 -20.71 7.63 -40.81
N VAL A 559 -19.69 7.09 -41.50
CA VAL A 559 -19.47 7.38 -42.93
C VAL A 559 -20.68 6.95 -43.75
N HIS A 560 -21.19 5.75 -43.46
CA HIS A 560 -22.40 5.24 -44.10
C HIS A 560 -23.64 6.06 -43.69
N GLN A 561 -23.77 6.44 -42.42
CA GLN A 561 -24.91 7.24 -41.94
C GLN A 561 -24.97 8.61 -42.61
N THR A 562 -23.82 9.27 -42.74
CA THR A 562 -23.72 10.60 -43.33
C THR A 562 -24.00 10.57 -44.83
N ARG A 563 -23.61 9.47 -45.52
CA ARG A 563 -23.98 9.25 -46.92
C ARG A 563 -25.48 9.13 -47.10
N THR A 564 -26.13 8.27 -46.33
CA THR A 564 -27.58 8.01 -46.42
C THR A 564 -28.40 9.25 -46.05
N ALA A 565 -27.85 10.14 -45.23
CA ALA A 565 -28.49 11.41 -44.88
C ALA A 565 -28.33 12.50 -45.97
N LEU A 566 -27.22 12.48 -46.72
CA LEU A 566 -26.90 13.49 -47.73
C LEU A 566 -27.36 13.13 -49.14
N VAL A 567 -27.40 11.83 -49.48
CA VAL A 567 -27.75 11.36 -50.83
C VAL A 567 -29.13 10.71 -50.77
N GLN A 568 -30.15 11.44 -51.21
CA GLN A 568 -31.54 10.93 -51.29
C GLN A 568 -31.93 10.50 -52.70
N GLU A 569 -31.25 11.00 -53.73
CA GLU A 569 -31.44 10.60 -55.12
C GLU A 569 -30.12 10.06 -55.68
N ASP A 570 -30.04 8.73 -55.81
CA ASP A 570 -28.92 8.03 -56.45
C ASP A 570 -28.99 8.05 -57.99
N ASP A 571 -30.09 8.58 -58.56
CA ASP A 571 -30.35 8.52 -60.00
C ASP A 571 -29.61 9.63 -60.75
N ILE A 572 -28.66 9.22 -61.60
CA ILE A 572 -27.77 10.11 -62.37
C ILE A 572 -28.60 11.05 -63.26
N GLN A 573 -29.74 10.58 -63.77
CA GLN A 573 -30.61 11.36 -64.66
C GLN A 573 -31.30 12.54 -63.94
N SER A 574 -31.70 12.35 -62.68
CA SER A 574 -32.38 13.37 -61.86
C SER A 574 -31.44 14.48 -61.43
N CYS A 575 -30.21 14.11 -61.04
CA CYS A 575 -29.18 15.04 -60.61
C CYS A 575 -28.52 15.83 -61.75
N LEU A 576 -28.61 15.36 -63.00
CA LEU A 576 -28.19 16.12 -64.19
C LEU A 576 -29.23 17.18 -64.59
N ASN A 577 -30.51 16.93 -64.36
CA ASN A 577 -31.60 17.81 -64.78
C ASN A 577 -31.91 18.95 -63.78
N ASN A 578 -31.76 18.69 -62.47
CA ASN A 578 -31.92 19.69 -61.41
C ASN A 578 -30.84 19.49 -60.34
N PHE A 579 -29.63 20.02 -60.60
CA PHE A 579 -28.51 19.84 -59.68
C PHE A 579 -28.73 20.59 -58.35
N SER A 580 -28.93 19.84 -57.27
CA SER A 580 -28.86 20.35 -55.91
C SER A 580 -27.51 19.97 -55.29
N GLU A 581 -26.70 20.98 -54.95
CA GLU A 581 -25.38 20.79 -54.32
C GLU A 581 -25.47 19.96 -53.03
N ALA A 582 -26.62 19.97 -52.34
CA ALA A 582 -26.82 19.32 -51.04
C ALA A 582 -27.40 17.89 -51.10
N LEU A 583 -28.09 17.48 -52.17
CA LEU A 583 -28.83 16.19 -52.23
C LEU A 583 -28.27 15.17 -53.23
N CYS A 584 -27.42 15.60 -54.18
CA CYS A 584 -26.92 14.76 -55.26
C CYS A 584 -25.58 14.08 -54.94
N GLY A 585 -25.34 12.88 -55.47
CA GLY A 585 -24.07 12.15 -55.32
C GLY A 585 -22.98 12.43 -56.36
N GLY A 586 -23.29 13.20 -57.41
CA GLY A 586 -22.45 13.41 -58.60
C GLY A 586 -21.32 14.45 -58.46
N SER A 587 -20.58 14.68 -59.54
CA SER A 587 -19.43 15.58 -59.58
C SER A 587 -19.79 17.02 -59.17
N GLY A 588 -19.16 17.54 -58.10
CA GLY A 588 -19.40 18.88 -57.57
C GLY A 588 -20.37 18.96 -56.38
N SER A 589 -20.87 17.82 -55.88
CA SER A 589 -21.77 17.81 -54.72
C SER A 589 -21.07 17.92 -53.37
N LEU A 590 -21.84 18.27 -52.33
CA LEU A 590 -21.39 18.36 -50.94
C LEU A 590 -20.84 17.01 -50.44
N TRP A 591 -21.45 15.89 -50.82
CA TRP A 591 -20.97 14.55 -50.44
C TRP A 591 -19.56 14.28 -50.98
N GLN A 592 -19.28 14.62 -52.24
CA GLN A 592 -17.95 14.39 -52.84
C GLN A 592 -16.85 15.23 -52.17
N ARG A 593 -17.20 16.43 -51.66
CA ARG A 593 -16.27 17.26 -50.87
C ARG A 593 -16.04 16.72 -49.46
N VAL A 594 -17.08 16.18 -48.80
CA VAL A 594 -17.03 15.73 -47.40
C VAL A 594 -16.54 14.28 -47.24
N GLN A 595 -16.81 13.41 -48.21
CA GLN A 595 -16.46 11.99 -48.19
C GLN A 595 -14.96 11.72 -47.88
N PRO A 596 -13.98 12.42 -48.49
CA PRO A 596 -12.57 12.20 -48.18
C PRO A 596 -12.26 12.47 -46.71
N PHE A 597 -12.80 13.54 -46.13
CA PHE A 597 -12.58 13.89 -44.73
C PHE A 597 -13.19 12.87 -43.76
N LEU A 598 -14.38 12.36 -44.08
CA LEU A 598 -15.07 11.34 -43.26
C LEU A 598 -14.39 9.96 -43.31
N VAL A 599 -13.73 9.61 -44.42
CA VAL A 599 -13.01 8.32 -44.55
C VAL A 599 -11.61 8.40 -43.94
N VAL A 600 -10.93 9.55 -44.08
CA VAL A 600 -9.58 9.74 -43.53
C VAL A 600 -9.56 9.61 -42.00
N ALA A 601 -10.57 10.13 -41.29
CA ALA A 601 -10.61 10.10 -39.83
C ALA A 601 -10.57 8.66 -39.24
N PRO A 602 -11.47 7.73 -39.61
CA PRO A 602 -11.39 6.33 -39.15
C PRO A 602 -10.08 5.63 -39.53
N CYS A 603 -9.52 5.93 -40.70
CA CYS A 603 -8.24 5.35 -41.13
C CYS A 603 -7.06 5.82 -40.25
N ILE A 604 -7.01 7.11 -39.90
CA ILE A 604 -5.97 7.66 -38.99
C ILE A 604 -6.15 7.09 -37.58
N ILE A 605 -7.39 6.99 -37.10
CA ILE A 605 -7.69 6.40 -35.78
C ILE A 605 -7.24 4.93 -35.76
N ALA A 606 -7.59 4.15 -36.78
CA ALA A 606 -7.18 2.74 -36.89
C ALA A 606 -5.65 2.56 -36.96
N ALA A 607 -4.95 3.42 -37.71
CA ALA A 607 -3.48 3.39 -37.77
C ALA A 607 -2.84 3.75 -36.42
N SER A 608 -3.40 4.74 -35.72
CA SER A 608 -2.97 5.16 -34.38
C SER A 608 -3.18 4.05 -33.35
N TRP A 609 -4.25 3.26 -33.52
CA TRP A 609 -4.53 2.08 -32.71
C TRP A 609 -3.49 0.97 -32.83
N LEU A 610 -2.94 0.73 -34.03
CA LEU A 610 -1.85 -0.25 -34.21
C LEU A 610 -0.62 0.10 -33.36
N PHE A 611 -0.30 1.39 -33.26
CA PHE A 611 0.76 1.87 -32.37
C PHE A 611 0.38 1.74 -30.89
N MET A 612 -0.87 2.03 -30.54
CA MET A 612 -1.38 1.90 -29.17
C MET A 612 -1.38 0.45 -28.65
N LEU A 613 -1.59 -0.56 -29.51
CA LEU A 613 -1.58 -1.97 -29.10
C LEU A 613 -0.24 -2.40 -28.47
N PHE A 614 0.89 -1.85 -28.97
CA PHE A 614 2.20 -2.08 -28.36
C PHE A 614 2.26 -1.51 -26.93
N TRP A 615 1.77 -0.29 -26.73
CA TRP A 615 1.77 0.36 -25.42
C TRP A 615 0.77 -0.27 -24.46
N ILE A 616 -0.39 -0.73 -24.93
CA ILE A 616 -1.37 -1.45 -24.10
C ILE A 616 -0.77 -2.73 -23.53
N LYS A 617 0.04 -3.46 -24.30
CA LYS A 617 0.76 -4.64 -23.79
C LYS A 617 1.72 -4.27 -22.66
N GLN A 618 2.47 -3.17 -22.79
CA GLN A 618 3.38 -2.71 -21.74
C GLN A 618 2.63 -2.20 -20.50
N LEU A 619 1.56 -1.42 -20.72
CA LEU A 619 0.67 -0.94 -19.66
C LEU A 619 -0.04 -2.11 -18.95
N TYR A 620 -0.32 -3.21 -19.63
CA TYR A 620 -0.88 -4.41 -19.00
C TYR A 620 0.06 -4.99 -17.95
N GLY A 621 1.37 -5.03 -18.24
CA GLY A 621 2.38 -5.43 -17.27
C GLY A 621 2.44 -4.49 -16.06
N GLU A 622 2.59 -3.19 -16.32
CA GLU A 622 2.72 -2.16 -15.27
C GLU A 622 1.46 -2.02 -14.40
N PHE A 623 0.28 -1.94 -15.01
CA PHE A 623 -0.98 -1.84 -14.28
C PHE A 623 -1.31 -3.16 -13.55
N GLY A 624 -0.94 -4.31 -14.11
CA GLY A 624 -1.04 -5.60 -13.42
C GLY A 624 -0.20 -5.65 -12.15
N TRP A 625 1.03 -5.11 -12.20
CA TRP A 625 1.92 -4.97 -11.05
C TRP A 625 1.38 -3.96 -10.02
N ALA A 626 0.84 -2.84 -10.49
CA ALA A 626 0.21 -1.84 -9.63
C ALA A 626 -1.04 -2.36 -8.91
N ILE A 627 -1.89 -3.13 -9.59
CA ILE A 627 -3.10 -3.72 -9.00
C ILE A 627 -2.72 -4.79 -7.97
N PHE A 628 -1.68 -5.59 -8.23
CA PHE A 628 -1.14 -6.56 -7.27
C PHE A 628 -0.76 -5.90 -5.93
N HIS A 629 -0.21 -4.69 -5.96
CA HIS A 629 0.13 -3.97 -4.73
C HIS A 629 -1.05 -3.35 -3.97
N VAL A 630 -2.16 -3.07 -4.64
CA VAL A 630 -3.36 -2.44 -4.02
C VAL A 630 -4.36 -3.48 -3.53
N VAL A 631 -4.45 -4.62 -4.23
CA VAL A 631 -5.42 -5.68 -3.97
C VAL A 631 -4.79 -6.88 -3.25
N GLY A 632 -3.44 -6.95 -3.22
CA GLY A 632 -2.68 -8.07 -2.66
C GLY A 632 -2.60 -9.27 -3.60
N ALA A 633 -1.97 -10.34 -3.14
CA ALA A 633 -1.74 -11.56 -3.92
C ALA A 633 -2.97 -12.50 -4.03
N ASN A 634 -4.10 -12.14 -3.42
CA ASN A 634 -5.29 -13.00 -3.42
C ASN A 634 -5.97 -13.01 -4.82
N PRO A 635 -6.02 -14.16 -5.53
CA PRO A 635 -6.57 -14.25 -6.88
C PRO A 635 -8.08 -13.98 -6.92
N LYS A 636 -8.81 -14.30 -5.84
CA LYS A 636 -10.25 -14.04 -5.72
C LYS A 636 -10.51 -12.54 -5.66
N MET A 637 -9.74 -11.81 -4.85
CA MET A 637 -9.83 -10.35 -4.74
C MET A 637 -9.48 -9.65 -6.05
N LYS A 638 -8.46 -10.14 -6.76
CA LYS A 638 -8.10 -9.64 -8.09
C LYS A 638 -9.24 -9.84 -9.10
N THR A 639 -9.89 -11.00 -9.07
CA THR A 639 -11.03 -11.31 -9.94
C THR A 639 -12.23 -10.41 -9.62
N MET A 640 -12.57 -10.23 -8.35
CA MET A 640 -13.66 -9.33 -7.93
C MET A 640 -13.37 -7.87 -8.30
N TYR A 641 -12.12 -7.42 -8.16
CA TYR A 641 -11.69 -6.09 -8.58
C TYR A 641 -11.78 -5.89 -10.10
N GLN A 642 -11.44 -6.92 -10.89
CA GLN A 642 -11.61 -6.90 -12.34
C GLN A 642 -13.08 -6.75 -12.73
N TYR A 643 -14.00 -7.53 -12.14
CA TYR A 643 -15.44 -7.37 -12.38
C TYR A 643 -15.96 -5.99 -11.98
N TYR A 644 -15.47 -5.41 -10.88
CA TYR A 644 -15.76 -4.03 -10.52
C TYR A 644 -15.28 -3.02 -11.58
N GLN A 645 -14.06 -3.16 -12.10
CA GLN A 645 -13.55 -2.31 -13.16
C GLN A 645 -14.33 -2.48 -14.49
N ILE A 646 -14.77 -3.70 -14.81
CA ILE A 646 -15.68 -3.98 -15.95
C ILE A 646 -17.00 -3.25 -15.74
N MET A 647 -17.60 -3.32 -14.55
CA MET A 647 -18.88 -2.67 -14.24
C MET A 647 -18.79 -1.14 -14.41
N ILE A 648 -17.75 -0.50 -13.87
CA ILE A 648 -17.55 0.95 -14.01
C ILE A 648 -17.30 1.34 -15.47
N CYS A 649 -16.59 0.50 -16.23
CA CYS A 649 -16.38 0.68 -17.66
C CYS A 649 -17.73 0.65 -18.42
N LEU A 650 -18.51 -0.40 -18.22
CA LEU A 650 -19.82 -0.58 -18.87
C LEU A 650 -20.79 0.55 -18.54
N LEU A 651 -20.87 1.00 -17.28
CA LEU A 651 -21.72 2.15 -16.89
C LEU A 651 -21.36 3.45 -17.63
N LYS A 652 -20.07 3.68 -17.91
CA LYS A 652 -19.62 4.87 -18.68
C LYS A 652 -20.00 4.75 -20.16
N PHE A 653 -19.88 3.56 -20.74
CA PHE A 653 -20.32 3.30 -22.11
C PHE A 653 -21.85 3.35 -22.24
N ASP A 654 -22.60 2.86 -21.25
CA ASP A 654 -24.07 2.97 -21.18
C ASP A 654 -24.50 4.45 -21.13
N PHE A 655 -23.82 5.26 -20.31
CA PHE A 655 -24.06 6.70 -20.26
C PHE A 655 -23.88 7.36 -21.64
N PHE A 656 -22.79 7.04 -22.34
CA PHE A 656 -22.52 7.58 -23.67
C PHE A 656 -23.53 7.10 -24.71
N CYS A 657 -23.78 5.79 -24.79
CA CYS A 657 -24.70 5.21 -25.77
C CYS A 657 -26.14 5.69 -25.56
N PHE A 658 -26.59 5.79 -24.30
CA PHE A 658 -27.92 6.30 -23.97
C PHE A 658 -28.05 7.79 -24.34
N THR A 659 -27.03 8.60 -24.05
CA THR A 659 -26.98 10.01 -24.46
C THR A 659 -27.04 10.14 -25.99
N GLY A 660 -26.27 9.32 -26.71
CA GLY A 660 -26.24 9.29 -28.17
C GLY A 660 -27.58 8.90 -28.79
N VAL A 661 -28.19 7.78 -28.36
CA VAL A 661 -29.52 7.33 -28.82
C VAL A 661 -30.59 8.38 -28.54
N THR A 662 -30.55 8.99 -27.35
CA THR A 662 -31.52 10.02 -26.96
C THR A 662 -31.38 11.28 -27.81
N MET A 663 -30.15 11.75 -28.06
CA MET A 663 -29.89 12.91 -28.92
C MET A 663 -30.34 12.63 -30.36
N GLN A 664 -30.10 11.42 -30.88
CA GLN A 664 -30.58 11.01 -32.21
C GLN A 664 -32.11 10.95 -32.28
N LEU A 665 -32.78 10.39 -31.26
CA LEU A 665 -34.25 10.33 -31.19
C LEU A 665 -34.88 11.72 -31.17
N LEU A 666 -34.37 12.65 -30.34
CA LEU A 666 -34.89 14.00 -30.24
C LEU A 666 -34.84 14.77 -31.58
N ILE A 667 -33.79 14.55 -32.37
CA ILE A 667 -33.54 15.30 -33.60
C ILE A 667 -34.23 14.67 -34.81
N ILE A 668 -34.30 13.34 -34.88
CA ILE A 668 -34.80 12.60 -36.06
C ILE A 668 -36.31 12.34 -36.00
N VAL A 669 -36.84 11.98 -34.82
CA VAL A 669 -38.19 11.39 -34.71
C VAL A 669 -39.25 12.45 -34.42
N LEU A 670 -38.90 13.55 -33.76
CA LEU A 670 -39.88 14.42 -33.15
C LEU A 670 -40.20 15.66 -33.98
N SER A 671 -41.01 15.44 -35.02
CA SER A 671 -41.73 16.53 -35.70
C SER A 671 -43.26 16.39 -35.68
N LYS A 672 -43.86 15.36 -35.06
CA LYS A 672 -45.33 15.13 -35.21
C LYS A 672 -46.18 14.83 -33.98
N ASP A 673 -45.66 14.63 -32.77
CA ASP A 673 -46.53 14.45 -31.58
C ASP A 673 -46.01 15.12 -30.29
N LYS A 674 -46.88 15.85 -29.59
CA LYS A 674 -46.54 16.71 -28.43
C LYS A 674 -46.33 15.91 -27.13
N ALA A 675 -46.97 14.74 -26.99
CA ALA A 675 -46.89 13.92 -25.78
C ALA A 675 -45.57 13.11 -25.72
N GLU A 676 -45.17 12.51 -26.84
CA GLU A 676 -43.92 11.73 -26.94
C GLU A 676 -42.67 12.62 -26.72
N PHE A 677 -42.75 13.91 -27.09
CA PHE A 677 -41.70 14.91 -26.84
C PHE A 677 -41.46 15.16 -25.36
N GLY A 678 -42.53 15.43 -24.61
CA GLY A 678 -42.44 15.65 -23.17
C GLY A 678 -41.87 14.45 -22.44
N VAL A 679 -42.30 13.24 -22.80
CA VAL A 679 -41.84 12.00 -22.15
C VAL A 679 -40.38 11.69 -22.47
N THR A 680 -39.94 11.89 -23.72
CA THR A 680 -38.55 11.62 -24.12
C THR A 680 -37.59 12.57 -23.42
N ILE A 681 -37.93 13.87 -23.32
CA ILE A 681 -37.13 14.87 -22.61
C ILE A 681 -37.09 14.60 -21.10
N ALA A 682 -38.21 14.22 -20.49
CA ALA A 682 -38.25 13.90 -19.06
C ALA A 682 -37.47 12.62 -18.72
N ALA A 683 -37.37 11.66 -19.64
CA ALA A 683 -36.66 10.40 -19.42
C ALA A 683 -35.13 10.57 -19.34
N ILE A 684 -34.57 11.63 -19.93
CA ILE A 684 -33.12 11.89 -19.99
C ILE A 684 -32.53 12.07 -18.59
N PRO A 685 -32.94 13.08 -17.78
CA PRO A 685 -32.37 13.28 -16.46
C PRO A 685 -32.63 12.08 -15.54
N VAL A 686 -33.77 11.40 -15.68
CA VAL A 686 -34.11 10.22 -14.88
C VAL A 686 -33.11 9.08 -15.11
N VAL A 687 -32.79 8.75 -16.36
CA VAL A 687 -31.84 7.66 -16.65
C VAL A 687 -30.41 8.05 -16.26
N LEU A 688 -29.99 9.30 -16.48
CA LEU A 688 -28.65 9.75 -16.09
C LEU A 688 -28.45 9.72 -14.56
N VAL A 689 -29.48 10.09 -13.80
CA VAL A 689 -29.47 9.99 -12.32
C VAL A 689 -29.43 8.52 -11.88
N LEU A 690 -30.22 7.65 -12.49
CA LEU A 690 -30.24 6.21 -12.15
C LEU A 690 -28.88 5.54 -12.42
N LEU A 691 -28.23 5.83 -13.55
CA LEU A 691 -26.89 5.34 -13.86
C LEU A 691 -25.84 5.85 -12.86
N SER A 692 -25.95 7.12 -12.46
CA SER A 692 -25.05 7.72 -11.46
C SER A 692 -25.24 7.08 -10.08
N LEU A 693 -26.48 6.86 -9.66
CA LEU A 693 -26.82 6.18 -8.41
C LEU A 693 -26.34 4.72 -8.40
N CYS A 694 -26.43 4.02 -9.54
CA CYS A 694 -25.88 2.68 -9.69
C CYS A 694 -24.35 2.65 -9.48
N GLY A 695 -23.62 3.59 -10.07
CA GLY A 695 -22.18 3.74 -9.84
C GLY A 695 -21.83 3.99 -8.37
N VAL A 696 -22.58 4.86 -7.68
CA VAL A 696 -22.39 5.13 -6.25
C VAL A 696 -22.73 3.90 -5.39
N ALA A 697 -23.79 3.17 -5.73
CA ALA A 697 -24.20 1.97 -5.00
C ALA A 697 -23.14 0.86 -5.07
N VAL A 698 -22.52 0.65 -6.24
CA VAL A 698 -21.43 -0.33 -6.42
C VAL A 698 -20.14 0.10 -5.68
N GLN A 699 -19.88 1.40 -5.60
CA GLN A 699 -18.73 1.95 -4.85
C GLN A 699 -18.90 1.84 -3.33
N ARG A 700 -20.14 1.99 -2.84
CA ARG A 700 -20.46 2.01 -1.39
C ARG A 700 -21.05 0.70 -0.86
N GLU A 701 -21.16 -0.33 -1.70
CA GLU A 701 -21.70 -1.66 -1.36
C GLU A 701 -23.08 -1.59 -0.66
N ILE A 702 -23.94 -0.66 -1.11
CA ILE A 702 -25.26 -0.45 -0.50
C ILE A 702 -26.21 -1.57 -0.96
N LYS A 703 -26.62 -2.45 -0.03
CA LYS A 703 -27.52 -3.59 -0.29
C LYS A 703 -28.96 -3.22 -0.69
N SER A 704 -29.35 -1.96 -0.56
CA SER A 704 -30.70 -1.49 -0.89
C SER A 704 -30.74 -0.82 -2.26
N ALA A 705 -30.70 -1.61 -3.33
CA ALA A 705 -31.06 -1.15 -4.67
C ALA A 705 -31.73 -2.28 -5.47
N THR A 706 -32.84 -2.81 -4.97
CA THR A 706 -33.85 -3.48 -5.81
C THR A 706 -34.49 -2.41 -6.70
N PHE A 707 -33.87 -1.96 -7.79
CA PHE A 707 -34.45 -1.18 -8.92
C PHE A 707 -33.28 -0.93 -9.91
N VAL A 708 -33.31 -1.36 -11.18
CA VAL A 708 -34.20 -0.89 -12.26
C VAL A 708 -34.55 -2.03 -13.23
N MET A 709 -35.72 -2.63 -13.03
CA MET A 709 -36.45 -3.39 -14.05
C MET A 709 -37.72 -2.59 -14.40
N TYR A 710 -37.54 -1.46 -15.11
CA TYR A 710 -38.70 -0.67 -15.55
C TYR A 710 -38.62 -0.15 -17.00
N LYS A 711 -37.63 -0.54 -17.81
CA LYS A 711 -37.61 -0.03 -19.19
C LYS A 711 -37.22 -0.96 -20.32
N LEU A 712 -37.14 -2.27 -20.07
CA LEU A 712 -37.08 -3.25 -21.16
C LEU A 712 -38.45 -3.46 -21.86
N VAL A 713 -39.56 -3.16 -21.18
CA VAL A 713 -40.92 -3.39 -21.70
C VAL A 713 -41.44 -2.26 -22.59
N ARG A 714 -40.89 -1.05 -22.51
CA ARG A 714 -41.39 0.09 -23.32
C ARG A 714 -40.83 0.16 -24.75
N PHE A 715 -39.86 -0.70 -25.08
CA PHE A 715 -39.42 -0.87 -26.47
C PHE A 715 -40.25 -1.90 -27.25
N TYR A 716 -41.27 -2.49 -26.61
CA TYR A 716 -42.14 -3.50 -27.19
C TYR A 716 -43.62 -3.08 -27.17
N GLU A 717 -43.90 -1.80 -27.39
CA GLU A 717 -45.28 -1.30 -27.56
C GLU A 717 -45.67 -1.37 -29.06
N PRO A 718 -46.67 -2.18 -29.45
CA PRO A 718 -46.91 -2.58 -30.84
C PRO A 718 -47.79 -1.58 -31.62
N SER A 719 -47.65 -0.26 -31.42
CA SER A 719 -48.56 0.74 -32.01
C SER A 719 -47.96 1.70 -33.04
N SER A 720 -46.67 1.60 -33.40
CA SER A 720 -46.06 2.52 -34.40
C SER A 720 -45.37 1.80 -35.57
N ARG A 721 -45.94 0.69 -36.05
CA ARG A 721 -45.36 -0.16 -37.10
C ARG A 721 -45.30 0.49 -38.49
N GLU A 722 -46.03 1.59 -38.74
CA GLU A 722 -46.13 2.20 -40.08
C GLU A 722 -45.48 3.59 -40.25
N GLN A 723 -44.87 4.21 -39.24
CA GLN A 723 -44.31 5.57 -39.36
C GLN A 723 -42.79 5.67 -39.56
N TYR A 724 -42.07 4.55 -39.74
CA TYR A 724 -40.60 4.52 -39.73
C TYR A 724 -39.98 3.97 -41.02
N LEU A 725 -40.37 4.51 -42.19
CA LEU A 725 -39.87 4.00 -43.48
C LEU A 725 -38.62 4.69 -44.05
N THR A 726 -38.01 5.68 -43.38
CA THR A 726 -36.78 6.32 -43.89
C THR A 726 -35.63 6.49 -42.88
N THR A 727 -35.75 5.97 -41.65
CA THR A 727 -34.67 6.07 -40.64
C THR A 727 -34.29 4.73 -40.00
N ARG A 728 -34.40 3.62 -40.74
CA ARG A 728 -34.33 2.26 -40.20
C ARG A 728 -32.94 1.65 -40.06
N ALA A 729 -31.89 2.22 -40.66
CA ALA A 729 -30.56 1.59 -40.68
C ALA A 729 -29.59 2.09 -39.60
N THR A 730 -29.75 3.33 -39.13
CA THR A 730 -28.77 4.00 -38.25
C THR A 730 -29.18 4.00 -36.79
N LEU A 731 -30.48 4.19 -36.51
CA LEU A 731 -31.05 4.15 -35.16
C LEU A 731 -31.12 2.72 -34.59
N THR A 732 -31.31 1.71 -35.45
CA THR A 732 -31.34 0.29 -35.07
C THR A 732 -29.99 -0.20 -34.58
N VAL A 733 -28.88 0.17 -35.22
CA VAL A 733 -27.54 -0.26 -34.81
C VAL A 733 -27.16 0.33 -33.45
N PHE A 734 -27.36 1.63 -33.24
CA PHE A 734 -27.11 2.26 -31.93
C PHE A 734 -27.99 1.67 -30.82
N THR A 735 -29.27 1.40 -31.13
CA THR A 735 -30.20 0.80 -30.18
C THR A 735 -29.82 -0.64 -29.84
N ILE A 736 -29.43 -1.46 -30.83
CA ILE A 736 -28.95 -2.82 -30.62
C ILE A 736 -27.69 -2.82 -29.74
N VAL A 737 -26.71 -1.96 -30.03
CA VAL A 737 -25.48 -1.89 -29.23
C VAL A 737 -25.79 -1.42 -27.80
N ALA A 738 -26.67 -0.42 -27.63
CA ALA A 738 -27.09 0.03 -26.30
C ALA A 738 -27.81 -1.08 -25.52
N PHE A 739 -28.63 -1.91 -26.17
CA PHE A 739 -29.26 -3.07 -25.51
C PHE A 739 -28.27 -4.15 -25.11
N VAL A 740 -27.29 -4.46 -25.97
CA VAL A 740 -26.24 -5.44 -25.66
C VAL A 740 -25.39 -4.96 -24.48
N LEU A 741 -25.00 -3.68 -24.45
CA LEU A 741 -24.25 -3.10 -23.34
C LEU A 741 -25.06 -3.15 -22.04
N LEU A 742 -26.33 -2.75 -22.07
CA LEU A 742 -27.21 -2.77 -20.89
C LEU A 742 -27.40 -4.20 -20.34
N PHE A 743 -27.54 -5.19 -21.23
CA PHE A 743 -27.61 -6.59 -20.82
C PHE A 743 -26.30 -7.08 -20.19
N ALA A 744 -25.15 -6.71 -20.76
CA ALA A 744 -23.84 -7.02 -20.18
C ALA A 744 -23.66 -6.35 -18.80
N THR A 745 -24.06 -5.08 -18.65
CA THR A 745 -24.06 -4.34 -17.38
C THR A 745 -24.91 -5.03 -16.33
N PHE A 746 -26.08 -5.56 -16.72
CA PHE A 746 -26.94 -6.31 -15.82
C PHE A 746 -26.28 -7.62 -15.36
N ALA A 747 -25.74 -8.42 -16.27
CA ALA A 747 -25.10 -9.70 -15.94
C ALA A 747 -23.86 -9.51 -15.03
N VAL A 748 -23.01 -8.54 -15.35
CA VAL A 748 -21.84 -8.19 -14.53
C VAL A 748 -22.27 -7.59 -13.19
N GLY A 749 -23.33 -6.79 -13.17
CA GLY A 749 -23.91 -6.23 -11.95
C GLY A 749 -24.39 -7.31 -10.97
N LEU A 750 -25.04 -8.37 -11.45
CA LEU A 750 -25.42 -9.53 -10.61
C LEU A 750 -24.20 -10.21 -10.00
N ARG A 751 -23.12 -10.34 -10.78
CA ARG A 751 -21.86 -10.92 -10.28
C ARG A 751 -21.23 -10.01 -9.22
N CYS A 752 -21.14 -8.71 -9.45
CA CYS A 752 -20.63 -7.75 -8.46
C CYS A 752 -21.45 -7.75 -7.17
N PHE A 753 -22.78 -7.93 -7.27
CA PHE A 753 -23.67 -8.01 -6.11
C PHE A 753 -23.42 -9.28 -5.26
N TYR A 754 -23.13 -10.41 -5.91
CA TYR A 754 -22.71 -11.64 -5.21
C TYR A 754 -21.36 -11.46 -4.48
N ASP A 755 -20.52 -10.57 -4.98
CA ASP A 755 -19.18 -10.28 -4.47
C ASP A 755 -19.16 -9.16 -3.38
N PHE A 756 -20.32 -8.65 -2.92
CA PHE A 756 -20.40 -7.64 -1.85
C PHE A 756 -19.96 -8.19 -0.47
N ASP A 757 -19.41 -7.31 0.39
CA ASP A 757 -18.90 -7.59 1.75
C ASP A 757 -17.72 -8.57 1.85
N GLN A 758 -17.17 -9.03 0.72
CA GLN A 758 -16.04 -9.96 0.71
C GLN A 758 -14.66 -9.25 0.75
N GLY A 759 -14.60 -8.00 1.25
CA GLY A 759 -13.36 -7.28 1.56
C GLY A 759 -12.86 -6.26 0.53
N LEU A 760 -13.59 -6.00 -0.56
CA LEU A 760 -13.13 -5.17 -1.70
C LEU A 760 -13.20 -3.64 -1.46
N GLN A 761 -13.91 -3.19 -0.42
CA GLN A 761 -14.23 -1.77 -0.18
C GLN A 761 -12.99 -0.88 0.02
N THR A 762 -11.98 -1.39 0.74
CA THR A 762 -10.73 -0.67 1.02
C THR A 762 -9.93 -0.40 -0.26
N SER A 763 -9.87 -1.37 -1.19
CA SER A 763 -9.17 -1.23 -2.47
C SER A 763 -9.92 -0.35 -3.48
N LYS A 764 -11.27 -0.25 -3.39
CA LYS A 764 -12.07 0.64 -4.25
C LYS A 764 -11.84 2.12 -3.92
N THR A 765 -11.82 2.46 -2.63
CA THR A 765 -11.78 3.84 -2.13
C THR A 765 -10.38 4.49 -2.19
N GLN A 766 -9.32 3.70 -2.01
CA GLN A 766 -7.92 4.20 -2.10
C GLN A 766 -7.52 4.68 -3.52
N SER A 767 -8.21 4.23 -4.57
CA SER A 767 -7.89 4.59 -5.96
C SER A 767 -8.18 6.06 -6.34
N LEU A 768 -8.88 6.82 -5.50
CA LEU A 768 -9.35 8.18 -5.81
C LEU A 768 -8.44 9.33 -5.34
N SER A 769 -7.36 9.06 -4.60
CA SER A 769 -6.44 10.10 -4.12
C SER A 769 -5.53 10.64 -5.23
N ARG A 770 -5.69 11.94 -5.55
CA ARG A 770 -5.06 12.67 -6.66
C ARG A 770 -3.53 12.86 -6.48
N PRO A 771 -2.69 12.40 -7.43
CA PRO A 771 -1.32 12.89 -7.59
C PRO A 771 -1.29 14.05 -8.61
N LYS A 772 -0.60 15.15 -8.30
CA LYS A 772 -0.34 16.24 -9.26
C LYS A 772 0.86 15.86 -10.15
N MET A 773 0.65 15.80 -11.48
CA MET A 773 1.66 15.47 -12.50
C MET A 773 2.52 16.66 -12.90
N THR A 774 3.82 16.42 -13.16
CA THR A 774 4.54 16.78 -14.40
C THR A 774 5.91 16.08 -14.43
N ALA A 775 6.20 15.41 -15.55
CA ALA A 775 7.25 14.42 -15.73
C ALA A 775 8.44 14.91 -16.59
N LYS A 776 9.59 14.20 -16.49
CA LYS A 776 10.31 13.60 -17.63
C LYS A 776 11.40 12.63 -17.15
N ALA A 777 11.46 11.45 -17.77
CA ALA A 777 12.34 10.33 -17.45
C ALA A 777 13.36 10.09 -18.58
N SER A 778 14.55 9.57 -18.23
CA SER A 778 15.45 8.88 -19.16
C SER A 778 16.00 7.60 -18.53
N SER A 779 16.11 6.55 -19.34
CA SER A 779 16.45 5.17 -18.96
C SER A 779 17.94 4.94 -18.74
N ASN A 780 18.29 3.99 -17.85
CA ASN A 780 19.03 2.76 -18.21
C ASN A 780 19.43 1.90 -16.99
N ASN A 781 19.21 0.58 -17.18
CA ASN A 781 19.90 -0.62 -16.72
C ASN A 781 20.04 -0.98 -15.23
N MET A 782 19.74 -2.26 -14.99
CA MET A 782 19.29 -2.90 -13.76
C MET A 782 20.09 -4.19 -13.58
N SER A 783 20.69 -4.39 -12.41
CA SER A 783 21.17 -5.70 -11.93
C SER A 783 21.30 -5.72 -10.41
N GLU A 784 20.93 -6.87 -9.85
CA GLU A 784 20.98 -7.31 -8.44
C GLU A 784 19.89 -6.81 -7.48
N TYR A 785 18.86 -7.65 -7.36
CA TYR A 785 17.75 -7.56 -6.41
C TYR A 785 17.98 -8.50 -5.22
N GLN A 786 18.00 -7.93 -4.03
CA GLN A 786 17.85 -8.63 -2.75
C GLN A 786 16.40 -8.41 -2.31
N ALA A 787 15.60 -9.48 -2.30
CA ALA A 787 14.16 -9.42 -2.10
C ALA A 787 13.81 -9.54 -0.60
N GLY A 788 13.57 -8.40 0.04
CA GLY A 788 12.74 -8.29 1.25
C GLY A 788 11.34 -7.83 0.85
N TYR A 789 10.31 -8.55 1.29
CA TYR A 789 8.91 -8.22 1.06
C TYR A 789 8.55 -6.86 1.72
N GLN A 790 8.27 -5.82 0.92
CA GLN A 790 7.43 -4.71 1.33
C GLN A 790 6.21 -4.64 0.41
N GLY A 791 5.03 -4.92 0.97
CA GLY A 791 3.74 -4.69 0.32
C GLY A 791 3.37 -3.21 0.26
N ALA A 792 2.61 -2.85 -0.79
CA ALA A 792 2.00 -1.56 -1.11
C ALA A 792 2.92 -0.30 -1.20
N PRO A 793 2.76 0.58 -2.22
CA PRO A 793 3.28 1.94 -2.15
C PRO A 793 2.43 2.71 -1.15
N LEU A 794 2.82 2.61 0.12
CA LEU A 794 2.29 3.42 1.20
C LEU A 794 2.65 4.89 0.90
N GLY A 795 1.75 5.81 1.29
CA GLY A 795 2.10 7.24 1.35
C GLY A 795 3.35 7.47 2.20
N PRO A 796 3.90 8.69 2.24
CA PRO A 796 5.08 8.98 3.05
C PRO A 796 4.82 8.56 4.50
N ARG A 797 5.40 7.43 4.89
CA ARG A 797 5.35 6.86 6.23
C ARG A 797 6.76 6.96 6.76
N ILE A 798 6.88 7.32 8.03
CA ILE A 798 8.10 7.09 8.78
C ILE A 798 8.14 5.58 9.00
N SER A 799 8.94 4.87 8.22
CA SER A 799 9.47 3.59 8.67
C SER A 799 10.78 3.91 9.37
N ILE A 800 10.87 3.59 10.66
CA ILE A 800 12.18 3.47 11.29
C ILE A 800 12.77 2.16 10.74
N GLU A 801 13.93 2.25 10.06
CA GLU A 801 14.43 1.18 9.17
C GLU A 801 14.93 -0.06 9.91
#